data_AF-A0A356SZ57-F1
#
_entry.id   AF-A0A356SZ57-F1
#
_cell.length_a   1.000
_cell.length_b   1.000
_cell.length_c   1.000
_cell.angle_alpha   90.00
_cell.angle_beta   90.00
_cell.angle_gamma   90.00
#
_symmetry.space_group_name_H-M   'P 1'
#
loop_
_entity.id
_entity.type
_entity.pdbx_description
1 polymer ?
#
loop_
_entity_poly.entity_id
_entity_poly.type
_entity_poly.pdbx_seq_one_letter_code
_entity_poly.pdbx_strand_id
1 'polypeptide(L)'
;MHLSEPEIEKHNLTTVARLAANHLRVLVNGPTGSGRTSLLRQLANHEGVVAVEPPPLSDPDAVLHALAQMAVGLGPEPLGLAQDAERSISERTELVLDANAARDRVVAFRMPATWTPGRSRGASPGHQLLAERAEELLRSFAGHARVRRVLLVGDPGALPFEVQTWEQLALARMFLGSGALQHLEGFGSYAEHADRVATRCGDAITPLQFRLAVGLEALGAFSDAEADMLARARSSVRVLQTRLMRALVARPQLAAAAYRLAMARRPVPVARLTELTEVPDDHAPLLEHCLAYGSPGVRMHEVVRSGVVNLRGDPRLRGPLFHTEEDSHGRYARHHGALDGTSSMLDSRSPLDWLERVHHLAHAGPEAEDEWASLELASREQYWDRGRALSRHGHHAAAAKVYRACLERFGERDAYAQHYLGFNVDRGAGPFEAAREAYAKAVALDAANPWWNGRLVTFLIRNSQFLDARRAWDEALTNVDPNDVVVHSDDGWLAKHLHRWVVTAWLEVGQVELAREAFDAIPLDLVAAHELLRDLEHRLLDAEEARDLGESVYPASIPPSERWMGPRHLPDERDGHSLLAWYPGRVIEEGASGVLVVFAVPHADEAQRRVMSRTLSLKEWSAASGSRAAGFIEIGS
;
A
#
# COMPACT_ATOMS: atom_id res chain seq x y z
N MET A 1 26.92 23.47 -1.21
CA MET A 1 26.70 23.94 -2.60
C MET A 1 26.88 22.70 -3.47
N HIS A 2 25.82 21.88 -3.60
CA HIS A 2 25.88 20.49 -4.07
C HIS A 2 25.02 20.35 -5.31
N LEU A 3 25.59 19.99 -6.47
CA LEU A 3 24.87 19.86 -7.76
C LEU A 3 23.70 20.85 -7.84
N SER A 4 23.97 22.12 -7.52
CA SER A 4 22.96 23.16 -7.51
C SER A 4 22.53 23.33 -8.95
N GLU A 5 21.22 23.24 -9.16
CA GLU A 5 20.50 23.53 -10.41
C GLU A 5 21.33 24.45 -11.32
N PRO A 6 21.85 23.98 -12.49
CA PRO A 6 22.62 24.81 -13.39
C PRO A 6 21.99 26.19 -13.58
N GLU A 7 22.78 27.25 -13.78
CA GLU A 7 22.28 28.63 -13.81
C GLU A 7 21.13 28.86 -14.83
N ILE A 8 21.08 28.03 -15.89
CA ILE A 8 19.97 27.97 -16.86
C ILE A 8 18.67 27.42 -16.24
N GLU A 9 18.76 26.46 -15.32
CA GLU A 9 17.66 25.90 -14.54
C GLU A 9 17.10 26.92 -13.54
N LYS A 10 17.97 27.70 -12.88
CA LYS A 10 17.54 28.81 -12.01
C LYS A 10 16.79 29.86 -12.82
N HIS A 11 17.23 30.19 -14.03
CA HIS A 11 16.57 31.21 -14.87
C HIS A 11 15.18 30.77 -15.37
N ASN A 12 15.03 29.53 -15.84
CA ASN A 12 13.75 29.00 -16.31
C ASN A 12 12.75 28.80 -15.17
N LEU A 13 13.19 28.28 -14.03
CA LEU A 13 12.34 28.10 -12.86
C LEU A 13 11.97 29.46 -12.22
N THR A 14 12.88 30.44 -12.20
CA THR A 14 12.57 31.81 -11.76
C THR A 14 11.55 32.48 -12.70
N THR A 15 11.66 32.25 -14.01
CA THR A 15 10.69 32.78 -14.99
C THR A 15 9.32 32.14 -14.81
N VAL A 16 9.26 30.81 -14.65
CA VAL A 16 8.03 30.08 -14.37
C VAL A 16 7.44 30.47 -13.02
N ALA A 17 8.26 30.68 -11.99
CA ALA A 17 7.80 31.14 -10.69
C ALA A 17 7.20 32.55 -10.76
N ARG A 18 7.84 33.46 -11.52
CA ARG A 18 7.35 34.82 -11.73
C ARG A 18 6.05 34.84 -12.52
N LEU A 19 5.94 34.01 -13.56
CA LEU A 19 4.69 33.86 -14.31
C LEU A 19 3.60 33.29 -13.40
N ALA A 20 3.88 32.17 -12.73
CA ALA A 20 2.92 31.49 -11.86
C ALA A 20 2.41 32.37 -10.70
N ALA A 21 3.22 33.30 -10.19
CA ALA A 21 2.79 34.25 -9.15
C ALA A 21 1.90 35.39 -9.68
N ASN A 22 1.99 35.70 -10.98
CA ASN A 22 1.27 36.82 -11.61
C ASN A 22 -0.06 36.41 -12.26
N HIS A 23 -0.28 35.11 -12.48
CA HIS A 23 -1.52 34.57 -13.02
C HIS A 23 -2.48 34.12 -11.91
N LEU A 24 -3.80 34.16 -12.19
CA LEU A 24 -4.81 33.75 -11.21
C LEU A 24 -4.81 32.23 -10.97
N ARG A 25 -4.55 31.42 -12.00
CA ARG A 25 -4.69 29.95 -11.98
C ARG A 25 -3.71 29.30 -12.95
N VAL A 26 -2.73 28.55 -12.44
CA VAL A 26 -1.68 27.91 -13.26
C VAL A 26 -1.56 26.42 -12.94
N LEU A 27 -1.59 25.59 -13.97
CA LEU A 27 -1.26 24.17 -13.91
C LEU A 27 0.16 23.97 -14.46
N VAL A 28 1.05 23.45 -13.62
CA VAL A 28 2.41 23.08 -14.00
C VAL A 28 2.51 21.57 -14.10
N ASN A 29 2.65 21.06 -15.32
CA ASN A 29 2.81 19.63 -15.59
C ASN A 29 4.27 19.29 -15.88
N GLY A 30 4.81 18.24 -15.26
CA GLY A 30 6.11 17.72 -15.65
C GLY A 30 6.39 16.30 -15.17
N PRO A 31 7.05 15.47 -16.00
CA PRO A 31 7.31 14.07 -15.68
C PRO A 31 8.24 13.92 -14.47
N THR A 32 8.43 12.68 -14.01
CA THR A 32 9.47 12.37 -13.02
C THR A 32 10.83 12.92 -13.47
N GLY A 33 11.47 13.70 -12.59
CA GLY A 33 12.75 14.35 -12.86
C GLY A 33 12.67 15.73 -13.52
N SER A 34 11.49 16.34 -13.66
CA SER A 34 11.32 17.67 -14.26
C SER A 34 11.56 18.85 -13.30
N GLY A 35 11.94 18.59 -12.04
CA GLY A 35 12.24 19.67 -11.08
C GLY A 35 11.01 20.26 -10.37
N ARG A 36 9.84 19.60 -10.37
CA ARG A 36 8.64 20.10 -9.65
C ARG A 36 8.88 20.46 -8.18
N THR A 37 9.63 19.63 -7.44
CA THR A 37 10.01 19.92 -6.05
C THR A 37 10.81 21.21 -5.95
N SER A 38 11.78 21.38 -6.85
CA SER A 38 12.64 22.55 -6.92
C SER A 38 11.84 23.81 -7.24
N LEU A 39 10.94 23.73 -8.23
CA LEU A 39 10.03 24.82 -8.55
C LEU A 39 9.20 25.24 -7.34
N LEU A 40 8.61 24.28 -6.60
CA LEU A 40 7.84 24.60 -5.40
C LEU A 40 8.68 25.32 -4.35
N ARG A 41 9.92 24.90 -4.13
CA ARG A 41 10.84 25.57 -3.18
C ARG A 41 11.20 26.97 -3.64
N GLN A 42 11.45 27.16 -4.94
CA GLN A 42 11.71 28.50 -5.49
C GLN A 42 10.48 29.39 -5.33
N LEU A 43 9.28 28.88 -5.63
CA LEU A 43 8.01 29.56 -5.37
C LEU A 43 7.87 29.95 -3.89
N ALA A 44 8.19 29.04 -2.96
CA ALA A 44 8.13 29.31 -1.52
C ALA A 44 9.05 30.44 -1.04
N ASN A 45 10.10 30.78 -1.79
CA ASN A 45 10.99 31.89 -1.47
C ASN A 45 10.42 33.25 -1.90
N HIS A 46 9.35 33.28 -2.71
CA HIS A 46 8.67 34.51 -3.08
C HIS A 46 7.73 34.95 -1.96
N GLU A 47 7.76 36.26 -1.66
CA GLU A 47 6.86 36.86 -0.69
C GLU A 47 5.39 36.61 -1.07
N GLY A 48 4.59 36.23 -0.08
CA GLY A 48 3.17 35.95 -0.28
C GLY A 48 2.86 34.56 -0.84
N VAL A 49 3.84 33.69 -1.10
CA VAL A 49 3.57 32.31 -1.55
C VAL A 49 3.54 31.33 -0.38
N VAL A 50 2.50 30.51 -0.32
CA VAL A 50 2.38 29.37 0.60
C VAL A 50 2.59 28.09 -0.20
N ALA A 51 3.67 27.37 0.12
CA ALA A 51 3.97 26.08 -0.49
C ALA A 51 3.29 24.95 0.29
N VAL A 52 2.60 24.08 -0.44
CA VAL A 52 1.85 22.94 0.09
C VAL A 52 2.37 21.68 -0.59
N GLU A 53 2.96 20.80 0.21
CA GLU A 53 3.48 19.50 -0.20
C GLU A 53 3.00 18.44 0.78
N PRO A 54 1.76 17.94 0.63
CA PRO A 54 1.21 16.97 1.56
C PRO A 54 1.90 15.61 1.42
N PRO A 55 1.78 14.74 2.44
CA PRO A 55 2.27 13.38 2.34
C PRO A 55 1.44 12.54 1.32
N PRO A 56 1.92 11.34 0.96
CA PRO A 56 1.16 10.43 0.10
C PRO A 56 -0.20 10.07 0.69
N LEU A 57 -1.14 9.71 -0.18
CA LEU A 57 -2.51 9.34 0.21
C LEU A 57 -2.59 8.02 1.01
N SER A 58 -1.46 7.30 1.14
CA SER A 58 -1.37 6.15 2.06
C SER A 58 -1.47 6.55 3.53
N ASP A 59 -1.17 7.81 3.84
CA ASP A 59 -1.12 8.38 5.17
C ASP A 59 -2.50 9.02 5.46
N PRO A 60 -3.25 8.55 6.48
CA PRO A 60 -4.65 8.95 6.67
C PRO A 60 -4.87 10.45 6.89
N ASP A 61 -3.90 11.14 7.50
CA ASP A 61 -3.95 12.57 7.82
C ASP A 61 -3.49 13.48 6.65
N ALA A 62 -3.23 12.94 5.46
CA ALA A 62 -2.65 13.71 4.35
C ALA A 62 -3.47 14.96 3.95
N VAL A 63 -4.80 14.88 4.02
CA VAL A 63 -5.71 16.00 3.76
C VAL A 63 -5.62 17.07 4.87
N LEU A 64 -5.61 16.65 6.14
CA LEU A 64 -5.40 17.57 7.26
C LEU A 64 -4.04 18.27 7.15
N HIS A 65 -3.00 17.54 6.75
CA HIS A 65 -1.66 18.08 6.55
C HIS A 65 -1.63 19.14 5.43
N ALA A 66 -2.33 18.90 4.31
CA ALA A 66 -2.50 19.90 3.26
C ALA A 66 -3.21 21.17 3.76
N LEU A 67 -4.30 21.02 4.51
CA LEU A 67 -5.06 22.14 5.09
C LEU A 67 -4.22 22.94 6.09
N ALA A 68 -3.49 22.25 6.97
CA ALA A 68 -2.60 22.88 7.93
C ALA A 68 -1.49 23.66 7.20
N GLN A 69 -0.84 23.08 6.18
CA GLN A 69 0.16 23.78 5.37
C GLN A 69 -0.41 25.06 4.71
N MET A 70 -1.64 25.00 4.19
CA MET A 70 -2.32 26.19 3.64
C MET A 70 -2.63 27.25 4.70
N ALA A 71 -2.88 26.85 5.94
CA ALA A 71 -3.21 27.74 7.05
C ALA A 71 -1.97 28.31 7.79
N VAL A 72 -0.78 27.75 7.58
CA VAL A 72 0.44 28.19 8.26
C VAL A 72 0.73 29.68 7.98
N GLY A 73 1.01 30.42 9.06
CA GLY A 73 1.25 31.86 9.01
C GLY A 73 0.00 32.71 8.86
N LEU A 74 -1.21 32.12 8.84
CA LEU A 74 -2.48 32.85 8.88
C LEU A 74 -2.93 33.21 10.31
N GLY A 75 -2.33 32.60 11.33
CA GLY A 75 -2.72 32.76 12.74
C GLY A 75 -3.61 31.62 13.23
N PRO A 76 -4.02 31.65 14.52
CA PRO A 76 -4.68 30.51 15.17
C PRO A 76 -6.10 30.25 14.65
N GLU A 77 -6.84 31.29 14.25
CA GLU A 77 -8.23 31.11 13.77
C GLU A 77 -8.30 30.31 12.46
N PRO A 78 -7.59 30.67 11.36
CA PRO A 78 -7.61 29.85 10.14
C PRO A 78 -7.02 28.44 10.34
N LEU A 79 -6.06 28.28 11.26
CA LEU A 79 -5.56 26.95 11.63
C LEU A 79 -6.62 26.13 12.39
N GLY A 80 -7.42 26.78 13.24
CA GLY A 80 -8.58 26.20 13.91
C GLY A 80 -9.65 25.73 12.93
N LEU A 81 -9.96 26.55 11.92
CA LEU A 81 -10.85 26.17 10.83
C LEU A 81 -10.28 25.01 10.01
N ALA A 82 -8.96 25.01 9.78
CA ALA A 82 -8.29 23.94 9.06
C ALA A 82 -8.39 22.58 9.76
N GLN A 83 -8.65 22.51 11.07
CA GLN A 83 -8.79 21.27 11.84
C GLN A 83 -10.24 20.92 12.27
N ASP A 84 -11.21 21.78 12.01
CA ASP A 84 -12.58 21.60 12.47
C ASP A 84 -13.23 20.36 11.86
N ALA A 85 -13.25 19.25 12.61
CA ALA A 85 -13.72 17.96 12.13
C ALA A 85 -15.26 17.87 11.95
N GLU A 86 -16.01 18.89 12.39
CA GLU A 86 -17.46 19.00 12.18
C GLU A 86 -17.80 19.59 10.81
N ARG A 87 -16.86 20.29 10.18
CA ARG A 87 -17.00 20.85 8.83
C ARG A 87 -16.58 19.84 7.76
N SER A 88 -17.19 19.95 6.59
CA SER A 88 -16.76 19.20 5.42
C SER A 88 -15.34 19.62 4.99
N ILE A 89 -14.65 18.77 4.26
CA ILE A 89 -13.31 19.10 3.75
C ILE A 89 -13.41 20.28 2.77
N SER A 90 -14.47 20.33 1.97
CA SER A 90 -14.75 21.43 1.06
C SER A 90 -14.87 22.76 1.80
N GLU A 91 -15.69 22.81 2.85
CA GLU A 91 -15.90 24.04 3.63
C GLU A 91 -14.62 24.52 4.31
N ARG A 92 -13.85 23.61 4.92
CA ARG A 92 -12.55 23.92 5.53
C ARG A 92 -11.57 24.47 4.48
N THR A 93 -11.55 23.87 3.30
CA THR A 93 -10.68 24.29 2.19
C THR A 93 -11.03 25.70 1.74
N GLU A 94 -12.31 25.99 1.50
CA GLU A 94 -12.77 27.32 1.09
C GLU A 94 -12.41 28.39 2.13
N LEU A 95 -12.64 28.12 3.42
CA LEU A 95 -12.33 29.07 4.50
C LEU A 95 -10.83 29.38 4.61
N VAL A 96 -9.97 28.36 4.51
CA VAL A 96 -8.52 28.57 4.53
C VAL A 96 -8.03 29.30 3.28
N LEU A 97 -8.63 29.05 2.12
CA LEU A 97 -8.31 29.74 0.87
C LEU A 97 -8.79 31.20 0.88
N ASP A 98 -9.93 31.48 1.49
CA ASP A 98 -10.42 32.83 1.69
C ASP A 98 -9.51 33.64 2.62
N ALA A 99 -9.02 33.03 3.69
CA ALA A 99 -8.05 33.65 4.58
C ALA A 99 -6.70 33.93 3.87
N ASN A 100 -6.26 33.06 2.95
CA ASN A 100 -5.11 33.34 2.09
C ASN A 100 -5.39 34.47 1.10
N ALA A 101 -6.56 34.48 0.45
CA ALA A 101 -6.95 35.53 -0.48
C ALA A 101 -7.03 36.91 0.20
N ALA A 102 -7.55 36.98 1.43
CA ALA A 102 -7.62 38.21 2.22
C ALA A 102 -6.23 38.80 2.55
N ARG A 103 -5.17 37.98 2.50
CA ARG A 103 -3.77 38.41 2.67
C ARG A 103 -3.00 38.49 1.36
N ASP A 104 -3.70 38.45 0.23
CA ASP A 104 -3.13 38.44 -1.11
C ASP A 104 -2.06 37.35 -1.31
N ARG A 105 -2.25 36.18 -0.70
CA ARG A 105 -1.32 35.05 -0.80
C ARG A 105 -1.61 34.19 -2.03
N VAL A 106 -0.55 33.63 -2.61
CA VAL A 106 -0.61 32.59 -3.65
C VAL A 106 -0.46 31.23 -2.97
N VAL A 107 -1.31 30.27 -3.29
CA VAL A 107 -1.17 28.89 -2.79
C VAL A 107 -0.59 28.01 -3.88
N ALA A 108 0.63 27.53 -3.67
CA ALA A 108 1.34 26.63 -4.57
C ALA A 108 1.26 25.19 -4.03
N PHE A 109 0.49 24.35 -4.70
CA PHE A 109 0.21 22.98 -4.29
C PHE A 109 0.95 21.99 -5.17
N ARG A 110 1.82 21.17 -4.59
CA ARG A 110 2.42 20.04 -5.30
C ARG A 110 1.67 18.76 -4.96
N MET A 111 0.98 18.22 -5.96
CA MET A 111 0.23 16.98 -5.83
C MET A 111 1.17 15.76 -5.79
N PRO A 112 1.15 14.93 -4.73
CA PRO A 112 1.83 13.65 -4.71
C PRO A 112 1.30 12.73 -5.81
N ALA A 113 2.13 11.80 -6.32
CA ALA A 113 1.69 10.90 -7.39
C ALA A 113 0.61 9.90 -6.94
N THR A 114 0.42 9.72 -5.63
CA THR A 114 -0.63 8.89 -5.04
C THR A 114 -1.98 9.59 -4.92
N TRP A 115 -2.02 10.92 -5.10
CA TRP A 115 -3.27 11.69 -5.15
C TRP A 115 -3.79 11.66 -6.59
N THR A 116 -4.36 10.53 -6.99
CA THR A 116 -4.96 10.36 -8.33
C THR A 116 -6.48 10.24 -8.22
N PRO A 117 -7.21 11.37 -8.29
CA PRO A 117 -8.67 11.36 -8.33
C PRO A 117 -9.20 10.42 -9.43
N GLY A 118 -10.32 9.74 -9.16
CA GLY A 118 -10.99 8.88 -10.14
C GLY A 118 -10.32 7.54 -10.48
N ARG A 119 -9.08 7.27 -10.06
CA ARG A 119 -8.40 5.96 -10.25
C ARG A 119 -8.58 4.96 -9.09
N SER A 120 -9.46 5.27 -8.14
CA SER A 120 -9.66 4.43 -6.94
C SER A 120 -10.57 3.22 -7.15
N ARG A 121 -11.12 3.00 -8.35
CA ARG A 121 -11.81 1.74 -8.68
C ARG A 121 -10.83 0.58 -8.48
N GLY A 122 -11.11 -0.32 -7.54
CA GLY A 122 -10.15 -1.36 -7.14
C GLY A 122 -9.50 -1.20 -5.78
N ALA A 123 -9.50 0.00 -5.19
CA ALA A 123 -8.76 0.25 -3.95
C ALA A 123 -9.53 -0.25 -2.71
N SER A 124 -8.81 -0.55 -1.61
CA SER A 124 -9.45 -0.87 -0.32
C SER A 124 -10.34 0.29 0.16
N PRO A 125 -11.40 0.06 0.98
CA PRO A 125 -12.33 1.10 1.44
C PRO A 125 -11.62 2.28 2.11
N GLY A 126 -10.63 1.98 2.94
CA GLY A 126 -9.84 3.03 3.59
C GLY A 126 -9.14 3.93 2.58
N HIS A 127 -8.60 3.35 1.51
CA HIS A 127 -7.97 4.15 0.45
C HIS A 127 -8.99 4.90 -0.39
N GLN A 128 -10.16 4.30 -0.65
CA GLN A 128 -11.25 4.99 -1.35
C GLN A 128 -11.73 6.21 -0.56
N LEU A 129 -11.99 6.07 0.74
CA LEU A 129 -12.39 7.18 1.61
C LEU A 129 -11.33 8.29 1.65
N LEU A 130 -10.04 7.94 1.72
CA LEU A 130 -8.96 8.92 1.65
C LEU A 130 -8.93 9.63 0.29
N ALA A 131 -9.14 8.88 -0.80
CA ALA A 131 -9.17 9.43 -2.16
C ALA A 131 -10.36 10.39 -2.37
N GLU A 132 -11.55 10.04 -1.89
CA GLU A 132 -12.74 10.90 -1.96
C GLU A 132 -12.51 12.23 -1.24
N ARG A 133 -11.84 12.19 -0.08
CA ARG A 133 -11.51 13.41 0.69
C ARG A 133 -10.42 14.25 0.05
N ALA A 134 -9.40 13.61 -0.52
CA ALA A 134 -8.39 14.32 -1.32
C ALA A 134 -9.03 14.95 -2.56
N GLU A 135 -9.97 14.26 -3.20
CA GLU A 135 -10.75 14.78 -4.33
C GLU A 135 -11.64 15.96 -3.91
N GLU A 136 -12.33 15.88 -2.78
CA GLU A 136 -13.10 17.01 -2.22
C GLU A 136 -12.21 18.24 -2.01
N LEU A 137 -11.05 18.08 -1.36
CA LEU A 137 -10.08 19.17 -1.19
C LEU A 137 -9.63 19.73 -2.55
N LEU A 138 -9.26 18.87 -3.50
CA LEU A 138 -8.75 19.31 -4.81
C LEU A 138 -9.83 20.01 -5.65
N ARG A 139 -11.09 19.58 -5.59
CA ARG A 139 -12.20 20.24 -6.29
C ARG A 139 -12.45 21.63 -5.71
N SER A 140 -12.50 21.78 -4.38
CA SER A 140 -12.65 23.10 -3.74
C SER A 140 -11.44 23.98 -4.02
N PHE A 141 -10.23 23.43 -3.89
CA PHE A 141 -9.00 24.12 -4.29
C PHE A 141 -9.03 24.58 -5.75
N ALA A 142 -9.55 23.79 -6.67
CA ALA A 142 -9.66 24.15 -8.08
C ALA A 142 -10.78 25.17 -8.36
N GLY A 143 -11.92 25.04 -7.67
CA GLY A 143 -13.13 25.84 -7.86
C GLY A 143 -13.07 27.23 -7.24
N HIS A 144 -12.26 27.43 -6.20
CA HIS A 144 -12.22 28.67 -5.43
C HIS A 144 -12.07 29.94 -6.31
N ALA A 145 -12.77 31.02 -6.01
CA ALA A 145 -12.84 32.17 -6.93
C ALA A 145 -11.69 33.17 -6.76
N ARG A 146 -11.25 33.42 -5.51
CA ARG A 146 -10.51 34.64 -5.14
C ARG A 146 -8.99 34.49 -5.02
N VAL A 147 -8.53 33.29 -4.65
CA VAL A 147 -7.12 33.01 -4.36
C VAL A 147 -6.33 32.68 -5.63
N ARG A 148 -5.12 33.23 -5.74
CA ARG A 148 -4.16 32.87 -6.78
C ARG A 148 -3.59 31.49 -6.48
N ARG A 149 -3.54 30.61 -7.48
CA ARG A 149 -3.18 29.20 -7.28
C ARG A 149 -2.23 28.68 -8.34
N VAL A 150 -1.31 27.83 -7.87
CA VAL A 150 -0.40 27.05 -8.72
C VAL A 150 -0.56 25.59 -8.33
N LEU A 151 -0.86 24.71 -9.29
CA LEU A 151 -0.92 23.27 -9.06
C LEU A 151 0.21 22.58 -9.83
N LEU A 152 1.06 21.81 -9.15
CA LEU A 152 2.18 21.09 -9.75
C LEU A 152 1.89 19.60 -9.79
N VAL A 153 1.82 19.01 -11.00
CA VAL A 153 1.36 17.63 -11.23
C VAL A 153 2.32 16.84 -12.10
N GLY A 154 2.33 15.52 -11.92
CA GLY A 154 3.16 14.60 -12.71
C GLY A 154 2.45 14.01 -13.91
N ASP A 155 1.14 13.82 -13.77
CA ASP A 155 0.22 13.32 -14.79
C ASP A 155 -1.08 14.14 -14.66
N PRO A 156 -1.45 14.98 -15.64
CA PRO A 156 -2.65 15.79 -15.59
C PRO A 156 -3.92 14.98 -15.89
N GLY A 157 -3.81 13.74 -16.39
CA GLY A 157 -4.95 12.96 -16.88
C GLY A 157 -5.95 12.51 -15.80
N ALA A 158 -5.61 12.67 -14.52
CA ALA A 158 -6.47 12.32 -13.39
C ALA A 158 -7.03 13.54 -12.64
N LEU A 159 -6.90 14.74 -13.21
CA LEU A 159 -7.32 15.98 -12.54
C LEU A 159 -8.79 16.33 -12.79
N PRO A 160 -9.45 17.04 -11.84
CA PRO A 160 -10.77 17.61 -12.05
C PRO A 160 -10.84 18.46 -13.33
N PHE A 161 -12.00 18.48 -13.97
CA PHE A 161 -12.22 19.20 -15.23
C PHE A 161 -11.90 20.70 -15.11
N GLU A 162 -12.20 21.30 -13.96
CA GLU A 162 -11.97 22.71 -13.65
C GLU A 162 -10.50 23.09 -13.84
N VAL A 163 -9.58 22.20 -13.49
CA VAL A 163 -8.12 22.40 -13.57
C VAL A 163 -7.62 22.33 -15.01
N GLN A 164 -8.31 21.59 -15.88
CA GLN A 164 -7.90 21.42 -17.28
C GLN A 164 -8.04 22.72 -18.08
N THR A 165 -8.88 23.66 -17.61
CA THR A 165 -9.06 24.99 -18.21
C THR A 165 -8.01 26.03 -17.78
N TRP A 166 -7.13 25.68 -16.84
CA TRP A 166 -6.12 26.60 -16.31
C TRP A 166 -4.99 26.84 -17.32
N GLU A 167 -4.24 27.90 -17.11
CA GLU A 167 -3.04 28.18 -17.89
C GLU A 167 -2.02 27.05 -17.67
N GLN A 168 -1.55 26.46 -18.77
CA GLN A 168 -0.70 25.27 -18.75
C GLN A 168 0.77 25.65 -18.95
N LEU A 169 1.60 25.25 -18.00
CA LEU A 169 3.07 25.32 -18.11
C LEU A 169 3.65 23.91 -18.07
N ALA A 170 4.41 23.56 -19.10
CA ALA A 170 5.09 22.27 -19.18
C ALA A 170 6.54 22.39 -18.69
N LEU A 171 6.93 21.55 -17.73
CA LEU A 171 8.33 21.37 -17.35
C LEU A 171 8.92 20.20 -18.13
N ALA A 172 9.95 20.50 -18.93
CA ALA A 172 10.73 19.46 -19.59
C ALA A 172 11.48 18.60 -18.56
N ARG A 173 11.82 17.37 -18.96
CA ARG A 173 12.74 16.54 -18.18
C ARG A 173 14.11 17.23 -18.14
N MET A 174 14.73 17.26 -16.95
CA MET A 174 16.04 17.88 -16.75
C MET A 174 17.17 16.88 -17.01
N PHE A 175 18.21 17.33 -17.70
CA PHE A 175 19.43 16.57 -17.98
C PHE A 175 20.62 17.31 -17.40
N LEU A 176 21.63 16.58 -16.92
CA LEU A 176 22.83 17.18 -16.36
C LEU A 176 23.66 17.83 -17.46
N GLY A 177 23.88 19.14 -17.36
CA GLY A 177 24.87 19.81 -18.20
C GLY A 177 26.31 19.45 -17.79
N SER A 178 27.26 19.60 -18.71
CA SER A 178 28.69 19.35 -18.48
C SER A 178 29.27 20.12 -17.27
N GLY A 179 28.76 21.33 -16.99
CA GLY A 179 29.15 22.12 -15.82
C GLY A 179 28.67 21.53 -14.48
N ALA A 180 27.55 20.80 -14.45
CA ALA A 180 27.06 20.18 -13.21
C ALA A 180 28.00 19.06 -12.73
N LEU A 181 28.69 18.38 -13.65
CA LEU A 181 29.64 17.32 -13.34
C LEU A 181 31.00 17.83 -12.82
N GLN A 182 31.19 19.14 -12.63
CA GLN A 182 32.46 19.73 -12.17
C GLN A 182 32.58 19.82 -10.64
N HIS A 183 31.50 19.56 -9.89
CA HIS A 183 31.46 19.71 -8.43
C HIS A 183 31.09 18.39 -7.73
N LEU A 184 31.79 17.31 -8.07
CA LEU A 184 31.53 15.96 -7.55
C LEU A 184 32.04 15.74 -6.12
N GLU A 185 32.92 16.62 -5.63
CA GLU A 185 33.34 16.75 -4.22
C GLU A 185 32.13 16.76 -3.27
N GLY A 186 31.00 17.28 -3.77
CA GLY A 186 29.74 17.31 -3.06
C GLY A 186 29.11 15.93 -2.79
N PHE A 187 29.68 14.82 -3.23
CA PHE A 187 29.26 13.48 -2.81
C PHE A 187 30.04 12.96 -1.59
N GLY A 188 30.92 13.76 -1.00
CA GLY A 188 31.68 13.35 0.20
C GLY A 188 32.52 12.11 -0.07
N SER A 189 32.42 11.10 0.79
CA SER A 189 33.13 9.80 0.60
C SER A 189 32.77 9.09 -0.72
N TYR A 190 31.69 9.50 -1.40
CA TYR A 190 31.26 8.93 -2.68
C TYR A 190 31.76 9.73 -3.90
N ALA A 191 32.57 10.77 -3.73
CA ALA A 191 33.05 11.62 -4.82
C ALA A 191 33.76 10.83 -5.94
N GLU A 192 34.63 9.88 -5.59
CA GLU A 192 35.32 9.04 -6.59
C GLU A 192 34.36 8.13 -7.38
N HIS A 193 33.30 7.64 -6.73
CA HIS A 193 32.26 6.87 -7.41
C HIS A 193 31.46 7.76 -8.37
N ALA A 194 31.18 9.00 -7.96
CA ALA A 194 30.52 9.98 -8.82
C ALA A 194 31.36 10.32 -10.06
N ASP A 195 32.68 10.47 -9.89
CA ASP A 195 33.61 10.73 -10.99
C ASP A 195 33.65 9.57 -12.01
N ARG A 196 33.68 8.32 -11.52
CA ARG A 196 33.61 7.13 -12.39
C ARG A 196 32.31 7.05 -13.18
N VAL A 197 31.18 7.35 -12.55
CA VAL A 197 29.88 7.38 -13.25
C VAL A 197 29.83 8.53 -14.26
N ALA A 198 30.31 9.72 -13.91
CA ALA A 198 30.33 10.88 -14.80
C ALA A 198 31.13 10.60 -16.07
N THR A 199 32.33 10.02 -15.90
CA THR A 199 33.22 9.64 -16.99
C THR A 199 32.59 8.61 -17.94
N ARG A 200 31.80 7.67 -17.42
CA ARG A 200 31.21 6.58 -18.21
C ARG A 200 29.85 6.93 -18.85
N CYS A 201 29.06 7.82 -18.25
CA CYS A 201 27.69 8.11 -18.68
C CYS A 201 27.51 9.40 -19.49
N GLY A 202 28.45 10.36 -19.42
CA GLY A 202 28.32 11.65 -20.12
C GLY A 202 27.19 12.54 -19.61
N ASP A 203 26.71 13.46 -20.45
CA ASP A 203 25.74 14.53 -20.15
C ASP A 203 24.27 14.19 -20.48
N ALA A 204 24.01 13.05 -21.13
CA ALA A 204 22.66 12.61 -21.52
C ALA A 204 21.83 11.99 -20.37
N ILE A 205 22.20 12.23 -19.12
CA ILE A 205 21.63 11.59 -17.92
C ILE A 205 20.87 12.60 -17.04
N THR A 206 19.73 12.19 -16.50
CA THR A 206 18.98 13.04 -15.55
C THR A 206 19.66 13.07 -14.18
N PRO A 207 19.47 14.13 -13.36
CA PRO A 207 20.03 14.19 -12.02
C PRO A 207 19.68 12.99 -11.14
N LEU A 208 18.45 12.47 -11.26
CA LEU A 208 18.02 11.30 -10.49
C LEU A 208 18.70 10.00 -10.96
N GLN A 209 18.83 9.80 -12.28
CA GLN A 209 19.53 8.63 -12.80
C GLN A 209 21.01 8.64 -12.39
N PHE A 210 21.67 9.79 -12.47
CA PHE A 210 23.06 9.94 -12.06
C PHE A 210 23.25 9.56 -10.60
N ARG A 211 22.45 10.15 -9.70
CA ARG A 211 22.48 9.84 -8.26
C ARG A 211 22.28 8.36 -7.96
N LEU A 212 21.32 7.70 -8.61
CA LEU A 212 21.09 6.26 -8.44
C LEU A 212 22.26 5.43 -8.98
N ALA A 213 22.89 5.85 -10.09
CA ALA A 213 24.07 5.20 -10.64
C ALA A 213 25.28 5.35 -9.71
N VAL A 214 25.51 6.53 -9.11
CA VAL A 214 26.55 6.73 -8.07
C VAL A 214 26.32 5.80 -6.89
N GLY A 215 25.07 5.68 -6.42
CA GLY A 215 24.71 4.73 -5.36
C GLY A 215 25.00 3.27 -5.74
N LEU A 216 24.68 2.86 -6.98
CA LEU A 216 25.00 1.51 -7.47
C LEU A 216 26.50 1.27 -7.57
N GLU A 217 27.26 2.25 -8.06
CA GLU A 217 28.72 2.19 -8.20
C GLU A 217 29.39 2.07 -6.82
N ALA A 218 28.94 2.85 -5.83
CA ALA A 218 29.42 2.78 -4.45
C ALA A 218 29.10 1.43 -3.78
N LEU A 219 28.02 0.79 -4.17
CA LEU A 219 27.65 -0.55 -3.69
C LEU A 219 28.22 -1.68 -4.56
N GLY A 220 29.11 -1.38 -5.52
CA GLY A 220 29.74 -2.38 -6.39
C GLY A 220 28.74 -3.13 -7.30
N ALA A 221 27.62 -2.49 -7.62
CA ALA A 221 26.50 -3.09 -8.36
C ALA A 221 26.22 -2.38 -9.71
N PHE A 222 27.12 -1.49 -10.15
CA PHE A 222 27.00 -0.76 -11.41
C PHE A 222 27.92 -1.36 -12.49
N SER A 223 27.33 -1.74 -13.62
CA SER A 223 28.00 -2.46 -14.72
C SER A 223 28.24 -1.59 -15.96
N ASP A 224 29.19 -1.99 -16.82
CA ASP A 224 29.46 -1.29 -18.10
C ASP A 224 28.24 -1.25 -19.01
N ALA A 225 27.45 -2.33 -19.03
CA ALA A 225 26.19 -2.37 -19.76
C ALA A 225 25.20 -1.31 -19.27
N GLU A 226 25.16 -1.02 -17.97
CA GLU A 226 24.29 0.02 -17.40
C GLU A 226 24.80 1.43 -17.72
N ALA A 227 26.11 1.63 -17.69
CA ALA A 227 26.72 2.87 -18.14
C ALA A 227 26.39 3.17 -19.61
N ASP A 228 26.53 2.16 -20.49
CA ASP A 228 26.18 2.27 -21.91
C ASP A 228 24.69 2.57 -22.13
N MET A 229 23.80 1.92 -21.37
CA MET A 229 22.36 2.20 -21.44
C MET A 229 22.02 3.62 -20.99
N LEU A 230 22.74 4.15 -19.99
CA LEU A 230 22.55 5.52 -19.51
C LEU A 230 23.09 6.55 -20.48
N ALA A 231 24.30 6.34 -21.03
CA ALA A 231 24.90 7.22 -22.02
C ALA A 231 24.04 7.37 -23.28
N ARG A 232 23.26 6.34 -23.63
CA ARG A 232 22.31 6.36 -24.76
C ARG A 232 20.91 6.86 -24.38
N ALA A 233 20.72 7.34 -23.16
CA ALA A 233 19.42 7.73 -22.58
C ALA A 233 18.34 6.63 -22.67
N ARG A 234 18.74 5.35 -22.70
CA ARG A 234 17.85 4.19 -22.84
C ARG A 234 17.39 3.61 -21.51
N SER A 235 18.11 3.87 -20.42
CA SER A 235 17.78 3.33 -19.10
C SER A 235 16.69 4.15 -18.41
N SER A 236 15.69 3.49 -17.83
CA SER A 236 14.67 4.16 -17.02
C SER A 236 15.10 4.25 -15.55
N VAL A 237 14.62 5.28 -14.84
CA VAL A 237 14.78 5.40 -13.37
C VAL A 237 14.35 4.12 -12.65
N ARG A 238 13.29 3.45 -13.13
CA ARG A 238 12.74 2.23 -12.52
C ARG A 238 13.72 1.05 -12.59
N VAL A 239 14.51 0.95 -13.67
CA VAL A 239 15.53 -0.09 -13.82
C VAL A 239 16.64 0.11 -12.79
N LEU A 240 17.21 1.33 -12.72
CA LEU A 240 18.25 1.67 -11.75
C LEU A 240 17.75 1.49 -10.30
N GLN A 241 16.54 1.94 -10.02
CA GLN A 241 15.90 1.77 -8.72
C GLN A 241 15.80 0.28 -8.35
N THR A 242 15.31 -0.57 -9.25
CA THR A 242 15.15 -2.01 -9.00
C THR A 242 16.49 -2.67 -8.69
N ARG A 243 17.55 -2.29 -9.43
CA ARG A 243 18.92 -2.75 -9.18
C ARG A 243 19.42 -2.29 -7.81
N LEU A 244 19.17 -1.03 -7.46
CA LEU A 244 19.60 -0.48 -6.19
C LEU A 244 18.90 -1.15 -5.01
N MET A 245 17.60 -1.46 -5.15
CA MET A 245 16.87 -2.22 -4.14
C MET A 245 17.47 -3.62 -3.95
N ARG A 246 17.86 -4.32 -5.03
CA ARG A 246 18.57 -5.61 -4.92
C ARG A 246 19.93 -5.46 -4.20
N ALA A 247 20.67 -4.40 -4.48
CA ALA A 247 21.94 -4.11 -3.80
C ALA A 247 21.76 -3.80 -2.31
N LEU A 248 20.67 -3.13 -1.94
CA LEU A 248 20.29 -2.89 -0.55
C LEU A 248 19.87 -4.17 0.17
N VAL A 249 19.13 -5.07 -0.47
CA VAL A 249 18.75 -6.36 0.16
C VAL A 249 19.99 -7.19 0.53
N ALA A 250 21.07 -7.10 -0.26
CA ALA A 250 22.35 -7.74 0.07
C ALA A 250 23.08 -7.08 1.27
N ARG A 251 22.60 -5.92 1.77
CA ARG A 251 23.21 -5.11 2.82
C ARG A 251 22.15 -4.64 3.84
N PRO A 252 21.69 -5.52 4.74
CA PRO A 252 20.53 -5.24 5.60
C PRO A 252 20.63 -3.96 6.44
N GLN A 253 21.82 -3.58 6.92
CA GLN A 253 22.02 -2.34 7.68
C GLN A 253 21.72 -1.08 6.83
N LEU A 254 22.21 -1.04 5.59
CA LEU A 254 21.94 0.07 4.67
C LEU A 254 20.48 0.06 4.20
N ALA A 255 19.89 -1.12 4.01
CA ALA A 255 18.46 -1.23 3.72
C ALA A 255 17.62 -0.67 4.88
N ALA A 256 17.97 -0.97 6.13
CA ALA A 256 17.31 -0.43 7.31
C ALA A 256 17.46 1.09 7.40
N ALA A 257 18.66 1.64 7.22
CA ALA A 257 18.87 3.08 7.24
C ALA A 257 18.09 3.80 6.13
N ALA A 258 18.09 3.26 4.91
CA ALA A 258 17.28 3.77 3.81
C ALA A 258 15.78 3.71 4.12
N TYR A 259 15.32 2.60 4.71
CA TYR A 259 13.92 2.42 5.11
C TYR A 259 13.49 3.43 6.16
N ARG A 260 14.32 3.72 7.16
CA ARG A 260 14.04 4.76 8.17
C ARG A 260 14.02 6.16 7.60
N LEU A 261 14.86 6.46 6.60
CA LEU A 261 14.73 7.73 5.87
C LEU A 261 13.42 7.79 5.07
N ALA A 262 12.99 6.67 4.49
CA ALA A 262 11.73 6.60 3.74
C ALA A 262 10.47 6.76 4.61
N MET A 263 10.58 6.60 5.94
CA MET A 263 9.51 6.91 6.88
C MET A 263 9.29 8.41 7.06
N ALA A 264 10.32 9.24 6.87
CA ALA A 264 10.17 10.68 6.98
C ALA A 264 9.23 11.23 5.89
N ARG A 265 8.17 11.92 6.31
CA ARG A 265 7.23 12.58 5.39
C ARG A 265 7.70 13.97 4.95
N ARG A 266 8.61 14.56 5.73
CA ARG A 266 9.25 15.87 5.48
C ARG A 266 10.76 15.72 5.31
N PRO A 267 11.44 16.72 4.71
CA PRO A 267 12.90 16.72 4.63
C PRO A 267 13.55 16.62 6.01
N VAL A 268 14.49 15.69 6.18
CA VAL A 268 15.25 15.51 7.42
C VAL A 268 16.46 16.47 7.43
N PRO A 269 16.70 17.26 8.48
CA PRO A 269 17.90 18.09 8.55
C PRO A 269 19.17 17.24 8.42
N VAL A 270 20.13 17.67 7.59
CA VAL A 270 21.39 16.91 7.35
C VAL A 270 22.10 16.59 8.68
N ALA A 271 22.13 17.55 9.61
CA ALA A 271 22.72 17.38 10.95
C ALA A 271 22.05 16.31 11.84
N ARG A 272 20.87 15.81 11.45
CA ARG A 272 20.11 14.78 12.18
C ARG A 272 20.03 13.46 11.41
N LEU A 273 20.60 13.40 10.21
CA LEU A 273 20.47 12.24 9.31
C LEU A 273 21.01 10.96 9.97
N THR A 274 22.25 10.98 10.47
CA THR A 274 22.87 9.82 11.12
C THR A 274 22.09 9.37 12.35
N GLU A 275 21.66 10.31 13.19
CA GLU A 275 20.91 9.99 14.42
C GLU A 275 19.56 9.31 14.13
N LEU A 276 18.81 9.82 13.14
CA LEU A 276 17.46 9.34 12.85
C LEU A 276 17.45 8.05 12.01
N THR A 277 18.49 7.83 11.20
CA THR A 277 18.55 6.69 10.28
C THR A 277 19.49 5.59 10.75
N GLU A 278 20.42 5.87 11.67
CA GLU A 278 21.58 5.02 11.99
C GLU A 278 22.33 4.56 10.74
N VAL A 279 22.41 5.42 9.71
CA VAL A 279 23.31 5.14 8.58
C VAL A 279 24.76 5.16 9.09
N PRO A 280 25.60 4.18 8.70
CA PRO A 280 27.04 4.26 8.93
C PRO A 280 27.63 5.55 8.33
N ASP A 281 28.56 6.19 9.03
CA ASP A 281 29.10 7.51 8.63
C ASP A 281 29.73 7.50 7.23
N ASP A 282 30.43 6.42 6.89
CA ASP A 282 31.04 6.20 5.57
C ASP A 282 30.00 6.07 4.43
N HIS A 283 28.75 5.77 4.78
CA HIS A 283 27.62 5.60 3.88
C HIS A 283 26.55 6.70 3.98
N ALA A 284 26.76 7.76 4.76
CA ALA A 284 25.83 8.91 4.79
C ALA A 284 25.54 9.50 3.39
N PRO A 285 26.53 9.59 2.46
CA PRO A 285 26.27 10.04 1.08
C PRO A 285 25.30 9.18 0.27
N LEU A 286 25.14 7.89 0.61
CA LEU A 286 24.14 7.03 -0.02
C LEU A 286 22.74 7.59 0.22
N LEU A 287 22.47 7.98 1.47
CA LEU A 287 21.18 8.56 1.83
C LEU A 287 21.06 9.98 1.32
N GLU A 288 22.06 10.83 1.56
CA GLU A 288 22.00 12.27 1.28
C GLU A 288 21.98 12.61 -0.22
N HIS A 289 22.83 11.94 -0.99
CA HIS A 289 23.11 12.32 -2.37
C HIS A 289 22.61 11.30 -3.40
N CYS A 290 22.52 10.01 -3.06
CA CYS A 290 22.14 8.98 -4.02
C CYS A 290 20.65 8.64 -4.00
N LEU A 291 20.09 8.36 -2.82
CA LEU A 291 18.66 8.04 -2.65
C LEU A 291 17.78 9.28 -2.52
N ALA A 292 18.34 10.38 -2.03
CA ALA A 292 17.64 11.62 -1.74
C ALA A 292 18.28 12.83 -2.42
N TYR A 293 17.70 14.00 -2.16
CA TYR A 293 18.28 15.31 -2.42
C TYR A 293 18.61 15.99 -1.10
N GLY A 294 19.82 16.52 -0.96
CA GLY A 294 20.26 17.33 0.18
C GLY A 294 20.20 18.83 -0.10
N SER A 295 20.00 19.59 0.99
CA SER A 295 19.94 21.06 1.11
C SER A 295 18.55 21.72 0.93
N PRO A 296 18.00 22.38 1.98
CA PRO A 296 18.52 22.45 3.36
C PRO A 296 18.28 21.16 4.18
N GLY A 297 17.56 20.17 3.63
CA GLY A 297 17.30 18.89 4.27
C GLY A 297 17.25 17.74 3.24
N VAL A 298 17.40 16.53 3.74
CA VAL A 298 17.45 15.27 3.00
C VAL A 298 16.03 14.77 2.76
N ARG A 299 15.62 14.69 1.49
CA ARG A 299 14.31 14.17 1.09
C ARG A 299 14.44 13.14 -0.04
N MET A 300 13.91 11.94 0.20
CA MET A 300 13.90 10.89 -0.80
C MET A 300 12.94 11.22 -1.94
N HIS A 301 13.35 10.97 -3.19
CA HIS A 301 12.45 11.12 -4.33
C HIS A 301 11.30 10.10 -4.22
N GLU A 302 10.05 10.49 -4.54
CA GLU A 302 8.86 9.64 -4.38
C GLU A 302 8.99 8.27 -5.05
N VAL A 303 9.48 8.25 -6.30
CA VAL A 303 9.75 6.99 -7.02
C VAL A 303 10.71 6.11 -6.22
N VAL A 304 11.83 6.64 -5.73
CA VAL A 304 12.84 5.89 -4.95
C VAL A 304 12.24 5.42 -3.62
N ARG A 305 11.54 6.31 -2.91
CA ARG A 305 10.82 6.03 -1.66
C ARG A 305 9.89 4.83 -1.80
N SER A 306 9.10 4.76 -2.86
CA SER A 306 8.22 3.62 -3.13
C SER A 306 8.99 2.29 -3.18
N GLY A 307 10.15 2.26 -3.85
CA GLY A 307 10.98 1.05 -3.91
C GLY A 307 11.56 0.67 -2.55
N VAL A 308 12.01 1.66 -1.78
CA VAL A 308 12.57 1.44 -0.44
C VAL A 308 11.50 0.94 0.52
N VAL A 309 10.28 1.52 0.50
CA VAL A 309 9.17 1.04 1.33
C VAL A 309 8.79 -0.41 1.00
N ASN A 310 8.86 -0.79 -0.29
CA ASN A 310 8.56 -2.15 -0.73
C ASN A 310 9.60 -3.19 -0.26
N LEU A 311 10.77 -2.77 0.25
CA LEU A 311 11.74 -3.69 0.85
C LEU A 311 11.17 -4.44 2.06
N ARG A 312 10.15 -3.88 2.74
CA ARG A 312 9.41 -4.54 3.83
C ARG A 312 8.81 -5.89 3.41
N GLY A 313 8.49 -6.06 2.13
CA GLY A 313 7.95 -7.30 1.59
C GLY A 313 8.99 -8.41 1.41
N ASP A 314 10.29 -8.08 1.39
CA ASP A 314 11.35 -9.07 1.16
C ASP A 314 11.57 -9.94 2.40
N PRO A 315 11.42 -11.28 2.32
CA PRO A 315 11.60 -12.17 3.45
C PRO A 315 12.96 -12.04 4.14
N ARG A 316 14.01 -11.69 3.39
CA ARG A 316 15.38 -11.55 3.91
C ARG A 316 15.56 -10.32 4.81
N LEU A 317 14.65 -9.35 4.71
CA LEU A 317 14.71 -8.10 5.46
C LEU A 317 13.66 -8.00 6.57
N ARG A 318 12.80 -9.02 6.74
CA ARG A 318 11.73 -8.99 7.75
C ARG A 318 12.25 -8.72 9.17
N GLY A 319 13.27 -9.43 9.63
CA GLY A 319 13.84 -9.17 10.96
C GLY A 319 14.40 -7.75 11.10
N PRO A 320 15.41 -7.36 10.30
CA PRO A 320 16.08 -6.06 10.41
C PRO A 320 15.14 -4.84 10.28
N LEU A 321 14.12 -4.92 9.43
CA LEU A 321 13.20 -3.80 9.21
C LEU A 321 12.08 -3.73 10.26
N PHE A 322 11.44 -4.85 10.59
CA PHE A 322 10.27 -4.82 11.49
C PHE A 322 10.67 -4.54 12.94
N HIS A 323 11.80 -5.07 13.42
CA HIS A 323 12.27 -4.80 14.79
C HIS A 323 12.73 -3.36 15.02
N THR A 324 12.84 -2.54 13.95
CA THR A 324 13.31 -1.16 14.04
C THR A 324 12.27 -0.14 13.61
N GLU A 325 11.08 -0.56 13.15
CA GLU A 325 10.03 0.35 12.64
C GLU A 325 9.47 1.21 13.78
N GLU A 326 8.95 0.59 14.84
CA GLU A 326 8.36 1.28 16.00
C GLU A 326 9.38 2.19 16.70
N ASP A 327 10.60 1.71 16.94
CA ASP A 327 11.71 2.50 17.53
C ASP A 327 12.08 3.71 16.67
N SER A 328 12.08 3.55 15.35
CA SER A 328 12.40 4.64 14.43
C SER A 328 11.30 5.69 14.42
N HIS A 329 10.04 5.27 14.43
CA HIS A 329 8.92 6.17 14.65
C HIS A 329 9.05 6.89 16.00
N GLY A 330 9.41 6.20 17.08
CA GLY A 330 9.69 6.83 18.39
C GLY A 330 10.81 7.89 18.34
N ARG A 331 11.86 7.69 17.55
CA ARG A 331 12.91 8.70 17.33
C ARG A 331 12.42 9.93 16.59
N TYR A 332 11.68 9.76 15.51
CA TYR A 332 11.10 10.89 14.78
C TYR A 332 10.09 11.65 15.65
N ALA A 333 9.27 10.94 16.44
CA ALA A 333 8.36 11.56 17.40
C ALA A 333 9.10 12.47 18.39
N ARG A 334 10.19 11.98 19.01
CA ARG A 334 11.03 12.80 19.90
C ARG A 334 11.66 13.99 19.19
N HIS A 335 12.13 13.80 17.95
CA HIS A 335 12.71 14.88 17.16
C HIS A 335 11.69 16.00 16.89
N HIS A 336 10.49 15.65 16.43
CA HIS A 336 9.44 16.62 16.14
C HIS A 336 8.85 17.23 17.41
N GLY A 337 8.72 16.47 18.49
CA GLY A 337 8.29 16.97 19.80
C GLY A 337 9.24 18.01 20.41
N ALA A 338 10.54 17.91 20.13
CA ALA A 338 11.50 18.95 20.50
C ALA A 338 11.31 20.26 19.70
N LEU A 339 10.67 20.21 18.53
CA LEU A 339 10.41 21.36 17.66
C LEU A 339 9.03 21.98 17.92
N ASP A 340 8.00 21.17 18.18
CA ASP A 340 6.65 21.67 18.51
C ASP A 340 6.51 22.11 19.98
N GLY A 341 6.98 21.28 20.91
CA GLY A 341 6.94 21.47 22.36
C GLY A 341 5.56 21.56 23.01
N THR A 342 4.47 21.09 22.38
CA THR A 342 3.09 21.33 22.87
C THR A 342 2.16 20.13 22.72
N SER A 343 1.02 20.14 23.41
CA SER A 343 -0.03 19.12 23.29
C SER A 343 -1.02 19.39 22.16
N SER A 344 -1.17 20.64 21.74
CA SER A 344 -2.18 21.08 20.78
C SER A 344 -1.56 21.68 19.52
N MET A 345 -2.15 21.43 18.36
CA MET A 345 -1.69 22.03 17.11
C MET A 345 -1.79 23.56 17.11
N LEU A 346 -2.80 24.12 17.78
CA LEU A 346 -3.04 25.58 17.84
C LEU A 346 -1.99 26.32 18.65
N ASP A 347 -1.51 25.69 19.72
CA ASP A 347 -0.50 26.27 20.61
C ASP A 347 0.93 26.01 20.10
N SER A 348 1.07 25.13 19.10
CA SER A 348 2.35 24.72 18.56
C SER A 348 3.08 25.86 17.86
N ARG A 349 4.38 25.96 18.14
CA ARG A 349 5.31 26.86 17.41
C ARG A 349 5.55 26.39 15.98
N SER A 350 5.31 25.11 15.72
CA SER A 350 5.39 24.51 14.40
C SER A 350 4.27 23.47 14.23
N PRO A 351 3.08 23.88 13.75
CA PRO A 351 1.95 22.98 13.54
C PRO A 351 2.30 21.76 12.68
N LEU A 352 3.23 21.92 11.73
CA LEU A 352 3.68 20.83 10.88
C LEU A 352 4.54 19.82 11.64
N ASP A 353 5.42 20.26 12.55
CA ASP A 353 6.18 19.33 13.39
C ASP A 353 5.25 18.63 14.39
N TRP A 354 4.22 19.31 14.91
CA TRP A 354 3.19 18.66 15.71
C TRP A 354 2.47 17.54 14.95
N LEU A 355 2.07 17.77 13.69
CA LEU A 355 1.48 16.73 12.85
C LEU A 355 2.43 15.55 12.60
N GLU A 356 3.72 15.82 12.37
CA GLU A 356 4.71 14.75 12.24
C GLU A 356 4.87 13.98 13.55
N ARG A 357 4.91 14.65 14.70
CA ARG A 357 4.97 13.98 16.00
C ARG A 357 3.76 13.07 16.22
N VAL A 358 2.54 13.56 15.96
CA VAL A 358 1.31 12.75 16.10
C VAL A 358 1.38 11.49 15.24
N HIS A 359 1.76 11.62 13.97
CA HIS A 359 1.92 10.49 13.07
C HIS A 359 3.00 9.52 13.58
N HIS A 360 4.17 10.03 13.93
CA HIS A 360 5.24 9.16 14.40
C HIS A 360 4.90 8.48 15.73
N LEU A 361 4.18 9.12 16.64
CA LEU A 361 3.65 8.46 17.84
C LEU A 361 2.53 7.46 17.53
N ALA A 362 1.74 7.67 16.48
CA ALA A 362 0.70 6.73 16.04
C ALA A 362 1.27 5.39 15.57
N HIS A 363 2.48 5.41 14.98
CA HIS A 363 3.21 4.23 14.50
C HIS A 363 4.31 3.78 15.46
N ALA A 364 4.58 4.54 16.52
CA ALA A 364 5.38 4.05 17.63
C ALA A 364 4.55 3.03 18.41
N GLY A 365 5.19 1.95 18.86
CA GLY A 365 4.54 0.83 19.53
C GLY A 365 3.77 1.20 20.80
N PRO A 366 3.28 0.21 21.57
CA PRO A 366 2.46 0.46 22.76
C PRO A 366 3.08 1.43 23.79
N GLU A 367 4.41 1.51 23.87
CA GLU A 367 5.14 2.42 24.77
C GLU A 367 4.86 3.91 24.51
N ALA A 368 4.42 4.27 23.30
CA ALA A 368 4.06 5.65 22.94
C ALA A 368 2.61 6.00 23.29
N GLU A 369 1.83 5.09 23.90
CA GLU A 369 0.41 5.31 24.18
C GLU A 369 0.15 6.52 25.06
N ASP A 370 0.86 6.64 26.19
CA ASP A 370 0.61 7.72 27.14
C ASP A 370 0.92 9.10 26.52
N GLU A 371 2.01 9.20 25.78
CA GLU A 371 2.37 10.44 25.08
C GLU A 371 1.35 10.78 23.99
N TRP A 372 0.97 9.81 23.15
CA TRP A 372 0.00 10.02 22.08
C TRP A 372 -1.38 10.42 22.64
N ALA A 373 -1.82 9.77 23.72
CA ALA A 373 -3.11 10.05 24.37
C ALA A 373 -3.12 11.41 25.10
N SER A 374 -1.95 11.98 25.42
CA SER A 374 -1.83 13.31 26.01
C SER A 374 -2.00 14.45 25.00
N LEU A 375 -2.01 14.15 23.69
CA LEU A 375 -2.15 15.14 22.63
C LEU A 375 -3.62 15.50 22.38
N GLU A 376 -3.86 16.77 22.09
CA GLU A 376 -5.17 17.27 21.64
C GLU A 376 -5.35 16.98 20.15
N LEU A 377 -5.85 15.79 19.85
CA LEU A 377 -6.02 15.33 18.47
C LEU A 377 -7.10 16.14 17.74
N ALA A 378 -6.72 16.61 16.56
CA ALA A 378 -7.46 17.51 15.68
C ALA A 378 -8.52 16.77 14.85
N SER A 379 -8.31 15.48 14.54
CA SER A 379 -9.17 14.81 13.56
C SER A 379 -9.30 13.29 13.74
N ARG A 380 -10.37 12.73 13.16
CA ARG A 380 -10.64 11.28 13.14
C ARG A 380 -9.50 10.50 12.49
N GLU A 381 -8.87 11.07 11.46
CA GLU A 381 -7.82 10.40 10.69
C GLU A 381 -6.57 10.11 11.52
N GLN A 382 -6.29 10.92 12.55
CA GLN A 382 -5.18 10.67 13.47
C GLN A 382 -5.44 9.43 14.34
N TYR A 383 -6.69 9.21 14.75
CA TYR A 383 -7.10 7.96 15.43
C TYR A 383 -7.07 6.78 14.46
N TRP A 384 -7.52 6.98 13.21
CA TRP A 384 -7.46 5.94 12.19
C TRP A 384 -6.03 5.48 11.91
N ASP A 385 -5.09 6.43 11.86
CA ASP A 385 -3.67 6.14 11.64
C ASP A 385 -3.10 5.26 12.76
N ARG A 386 -3.29 5.64 14.03
CA ARG A 386 -2.85 4.85 15.19
C ARG A 386 -3.54 3.49 15.26
N GLY A 387 -4.87 3.47 15.14
CA GLY A 387 -5.65 2.24 15.19
C GLY A 387 -5.22 1.24 14.12
N ARG A 388 -4.93 1.74 12.90
CA ARG A 388 -4.44 0.91 11.79
C ARG A 388 -3.00 0.43 12.02
N ALA A 389 -2.11 1.29 12.54
CA ALA A 389 -0.75 0.89 12.88
C ALA A 389 -0.76 -0.26 13.91
N LEU A 390 -1.41 -0.05 15.06
CA LEU A 390 -1.55 -1.07 16.10
C LEU A 390 -2.18 -2.37 15.57
N SER A 391 -3.23 -2.26 14.76
CA SER A 391 -3.89 -3.42 14.14
C SER A 391 -2.97 -4.21 13.22
N ARG A 392 -2.04 -3.56 12.49
CA ARG A 392 -1.09 -4.23 11.59
C ARG A 392 0.05 -4.92 12.35
N HIS A 393 0.39 -4.41 13.54
CA HIS A 393 1.35 -5.02 14.45
C HIS A 393 0.73 -6.10 15.36
N GLY A 394 -0.58 -6.37 15.22
CA GLY A 394 -1.28 -7.41 15.98
C GLY A 394 -1.74 -6.97 17.37
N HIS A 395 -1.59 -5.68 17.71
CA HIS A 395 -2.06 -5.08 18.97
C HIS A 395 -3.57 -4.78 18.93
N HIS A 396 -4.38 -5.80 18.66
CA HIS A 396 -5.81 -5.66 18.38
C HIS A 396 -6.61 -5.03 19.53
N ALA A 397 -6.35 -5.40 20.78
CA ALA A 397 -7.03 -4.81 21.93
C ALA A 397 -6.75 -3.29 22.06
N ALA A 398 -5.50 -2.87 21.85
CA ALA A 398 -5.11 -1.46 21.87
C ALA A 398 -5.72 -0.69 20.70
N ALA A 399 -5.73 -1.27 19.50
CA ALA A 399 -6.39 -0.70 18.34
C ALA A 399 -7.90 -0.49 18.57
N ALA A 400 -8.59 -1.47 19.17
CA ALA A 400 -10.01 -1.34 19.52
C ALA A 400 -10.26 -0.19 20.52
N LYS A 401 -9.37 0.00 21.51
CA LYS A 401 -9.44 1.15 22.44
C LYS A 401 -9.33 2.49 21.68
N VAL A 402 -8.41 2.59 20.72
CA VAL A 402 -8.24 3.81 19.90
C VAL A 402 -9.50 4.10 19.06
N TYR A 403 -10.08 3.10 18.39
CA TYR A 403 -11.31 3.32 17.62
C TYR A 403 -12.51 3.68 18.50
N ARG A 404 -12.61 3.11 19.71
CA ARG A 404 -13.64 3.53 20.68
C ARG A 404 -13.47 4.99 21.08
N ALA A 405 -12.25 5.41 21.42
CA ALA A 405 -11.95 6.81 21.75
C ALA A 405 -12.26 7.77 20.59
N CYS A 406 -12.02 7.34 19.35
CA CYS A 406 -12.40 8.10 18.14
C CYS A 406 -13.92 8.34 18.09
N LEU A 407 -14.71 7.29 18.29
CA LEU A 407 -16.17 7.34 18.24
C LEU A 407 -16.75 8.15 19.41
N GLU A 408 -16.15 8.05 20.60
CA GLU A 408 -16.51 8.88 21.76
C GLU A 408 -16.24 10.36 21.50
N ARG A 409 -15.11 10.68 20.85
CA ARG A 409 -14.69 12.07 20.61
C ARG A 409 -15.43 12.75 19.47
N PHE A 410 -15.70 12.02 18.39
CA PHE A 410 -16.19 12.58 17.12
C PHE A 410 -17.56 12.03 16.70
N GLY A 411 -18.22 11.29 17.60
CA GLY A 411 -19.53 10.72 17.39
C GLY A 411 -19.51 9.38 16.68
N GLU A 412 -20.64 8.67 16.78
CA GLU A 412 -20.73 7.27 16.36
C GLU A 412 -21.02 7.08 14.87
N ARG A 413 -21.15 8.17 14.10
CA ARG A 413 -21.46 8.18 12.65
C ARG A 413 -20.20 8.07 11.78
N ASP A 414 -19.16 7.42 12.29
CA ASP A 414 -17.92 7.13 11.57
C ASP A 414 -17.85 5.64 11.29
N ALA A 415 -18.26 5.27 10.09
CA ALA A 415 -18.41 3.88 9.73
C ALA A 415 -17.07 3.16 9.48
N TYR A 416 -16.02 3.91 9.15
CA TYR A 416 -14.65 3.39 9.12
C TYR A 416 -14.22 2.98 10.52
N ALA A 417 -14.39 3.86 11.51
CA ALA A 417 -14.05 3.56 12.90
C ALA A 417 -14.91 2.43 13.49
N GLN A 418 -16.22 2.36 13.17
CA GLN A 418 -17.09 1.25 13.56
C GLN A 418 -16.60 -0.09 12.99
N HIS A 419 -16.31 -0.13 11.69
CA HIS A 419 -15.82 -1.34 11.04
C HIS A 419 -14.52 -1.83 11.67
N TYR A 420 -13.55 -0.94 11.87
CA TYR A 420 -12.25 -1.32 12.43
C TYR A 420 -12.28 -1.55 13.95
N LEU A 421 -13.25 -0.99 14.68
CA LEU A 421 -13.56 -1.42 16.04
C LEU A 421 -14.00 -2.88 16.04
N GLY A 422 -15.01 -3.25 15.23
CA GLY A 422 -15.50 -4.63 15.12
C GLY A 422 -14.39 -5.61 14.74
N PHE A 423 -13.57 -5.24 13.75
CA PHE A 423 -12.41 -6.04 13.32
C PHE A 423 -11.40 -6.28 14.45
N ASN A 424 -11.05 -5.25 15.20
CA ASN A 424 -10.05 -5.40 16.26
C ASN A 424 -10.61 -6.07 17.52
N VAL A 425 -11.91 -5.95 17.80
CA VAL A 425 -12.57 -6.74 18.86
C VAL A 425 -12.59 -8.22 18.48
N ASP A 426 -13.00 -8.57 17.25
CA ASP A 426 -13.00 -9.95 16.72
C ASP A 426 -11.59 -10.57 16.79
N ARG A 427 -10.61 -9.90 16.17
CA ARG A 427 -9.22 -10.40 16.12
C ARG A 427 -8.52 -10.43 17.47
N GLY A 428 -8.94 -9.60 18.41
CA GLY A 428 -8.46 -9.59 19.80
C GLY A 428 -9.15 -10.62 20.70
N ALA A 429 -10.01 -11.50 20.16
CA ALA A 429 -10.84 -12.43 20.93
C ALA A 429 -11.71 -11.73 22.00
N GLY A 430 -12.18 -10.53 21.68
CA GLY A 430 -13.13 -9.78 22.49
C GLY A 430 -14.55 -10.36 22.42
N PRO A 431 -15.52 -9.74 23.12
CA PRO A 431 -16.89 -10.23 23.16
C PRO A 431 -17.54 -10.26 21.78
N PHE A 432 -18.14 -11.40 21.42
CA PHE A 432 -18.83 -11.61 20.15
C PHE A 432 -19.85 -10.49 19.84
N GLU A 433 -20.71 -10.15 20.79
CA GLU A 433 -21.76 -9.14 20.60
C GLU A 433 -21.20 -7.74 20.33
N ALA A 434 -20.08 -7.38 20.96
CA ALA A 434 -19.45 -6.08 20.73
C ALA A 434 -18.86 -5.98 19.31
N ALA A 435 -18.26 -7.06 18.81
CA ALA A 435 -17.79 -7.11 17.42
C ALA A 435 -18.97 -7.08 16.43
N ARG A 436 -20.01 -7.87 16.71
CA ARG A 436 -21.23 -7.95 15.88
C ARG A 436 -21.91 -6.58 15.74
N GLU A 437 -22.12 -5.90 16.86
CA GLU A 437 -22.76 -4.57 16.88
C GLU A 437 -21.96 -3.55 16.08
N ALA A 438 -20.64 -3.50 16.27
CA ALA A 438 -19.78 -2.57 15.55
C ALA A 438 -19.79 -2.82 14.04
N TYR A 439 -19.73 -4.09 13.60
CA TYR A 439 -19.85 -4.43 12.18
C TYR A 439 -21.23 -4.07 11.60
N ALA A 440 -22.31 -4.42 12.31
CA ALA A 440 -23.67 -4.09 11.87
C ALA A 440 -23.88 -2.58 11.75
N LYS A 441 -23.34 -1.80 12.69
CA LYS A 441 -23.40 -0.34 12.67
C LYS A 441 -22.61 0.27 11.53
N ALA A 442 -21.44 -0.30 11.18
CA ALA A 442 -20.70 0.12 10.00
C ALA A 442 -21.54 -0.08 8.73
N VAL A 443 -22.12 -1.27 8.53
CA VAL A 443 -23.01 -1.57 7.40
C VAL A 443 -24.22 -0.63 7.36
N ALA A 444 -24.83 -0.34 8.51
CA ALA A 444 -25.96 0.59 8.56
C ALA A 444 -25.60 2.03 8.15
N LEU A 445 -24.34 2.45 8.35
CA LEU A 445 -23.86 3.79 8.01
C LEU A 445 -23.44 3.94 6.54
N ASP A 446 -23.00 2.86 5.87
CA ASP A 446 -22.75 2.80 4.42
C ASP A 446 -23.10 1.40 3.90
N ALA A 447 -24.38 1.20 3.63
CA ALA A 447 -24.90 -0.09 3.20
C ALA A 447 -24.28 -0.53 1.87
N ALA A 448 -23.92 0.41 0.99
CA ALA A 448 -23.36 0.13 -0.32
C ALA A 448 -21.90 -0.34 -0.28
N ASN A 449 -21.25 -0.37 0.90
CA ASN A 449 -19.84 -0.75 1.01
C ASN A 449 -19.64 -2.28 1.00
N PRO A 450 -19.05 -2.89 -0.05
CA PRO A 450 -18.90 -4.33 -0.13
C PRO A 450 -18.04 -4.91 0.98
N TRP A 451 -17.03 -4.18 1.44
CA TRP A 451 -16.11 -4.70 2.46
C TRP A 451 -16.75 -4.77 3.83
N TRP A 452 -17.58 -3.79 4.20
CA TRP A 452 -18.23 -3.80 5.51
C TRP A 452 -19.26 -4.92 5.58
N ASN A 453 -20.04 -5.08 4.51
CA ASN A 453 -20.96 -6.20 4.34
C ASN A 453 -20.21 -7.55 4.37
N GLY A 454 -19.19 -7.73 3.54
CA GLY A 454 -18.41 -8.97 3.49
C GLY A 454 -17.73 -9.30 4.82
N ARG A 455 -17.29 -8.30 5.58
CA ARG A 455 -16.69 -8.50 6.92
C ARG A 455 -17.72 -8.98 7.94
N LEU A 456 -18.92 -8.41 7.95
CA LEU A 456 -20.02 -8.88 8.80
C LEU A 456 -20.40 -10.33 8.45
N VAL A 457 -20.62 -10.62 7.17
CA VAL A 457 -20.98 -11.97 6.69
C VAL A 457 -19.91 -12.99 7.10
N THR A 458 -18.64 -12.74 6.75
CA THR A 458 -17.56 -13.69 7.08
C THR A 458 -17.30 -13.82 8.58
N PHE A 459 -17.56 -12.78 9.38
CA PHE A 459 -17.50 -12.85 10.84
C PHE A 459 -18.58 -13.79 11.40
N LEU A 460 -19.82 -13.68 10.91
CA LEU A 460 -20.93 -14.55 11.33
C LEU A 460 -20.68 -16.01 10.93
N ILE A 461 -20.15 -16.26 9.73
CA ILE A 461 -19.77 -17.61 9.27
C ILE A 461 -18.73 -18.24 10.20
N ARG A 462 -17.64 -17.51 10.47
CA ARG A 462 -16.53 -18.00 11.31
C ARG A 462 -16.93 -18.27 12.76
N ASN A 463 -18.01 -17.66 13.23
CA ASN A 463 -18.60 -17.88 14.56
C ASN A 463 -19.84 -18.80 14.53
N SER A 464 -20.03 -19.55 13.45
CA SER A 464 -21.12 -20.53 13.27
C SER A 464 -22.53 -19.96 13.40
N GLN A 465 -22.72 -18.65 13.17
CA GLN A 465 -24.03 -17.99 13.14
C GLN A 465 -24.63 -18.07 11.74
N PHE A 466 -24.84 -19.28 11.24
CA PHE A 466 -25.12 -19.50 9.80
C PHE A 466 -26.43 -18.88 9.31
N LEU A 467 -27.49 -18.88 10.13
CA LEU A 467 -28.76 -18.22 9.78
C LEU A 467 -28.60 -16.70 9.66
N ASP A 468 -27.89 -16.09 10.61
CA ASP A 468 -27.62 -14.65 10.58
C ASP A 468 -26.67 -14.30 9.43
N ALA A 469 -25.65 -15.12 9.18
CA ALA A 469 -24.72 -14.97 8.06
C ALA A 469 -25.46 -15.01 6.72
N ARG A 470 -26.44 -15.92 6.59
CA ARG A 470 -27.27 -16.04 5.39
C ARG A 470 -28.10 -14.79 5.15
N ARG A 471 -28.82 -14.31 6.17
CA ARG A 471 -29.58 -13.06 6.08
C ARG A 471 -28.68 -11.87 5.73
N ALA A 472 -27.52 -11.75 6.38
CA ALA A 472 -26.57 -10.69 6.10
C ALA A 472 -25.99 -10.78 4.67
N TRP A 473 -25.85 -11.98 4.12
CA TRP A 473 -25.43 -12.18 2.73
C TRP A 473 -26.48 -11.70 1.73
N ASP A 474 -27.74 -12.08 1.94
CA ASP A 474 -28.85 -11.64 1.08
C ASP A 474 -29.04 -10.11 1.15
N GLU A 475 -28.89 -9.51 2.34
CA GLU A 475 -28.87 -8.05 2.53
C GLU A 475 -27.66 -7.40 1.83
N ALA A 476 -26.47 -8.00 1.93
CA ALA A 476 -25.27 -7.49 1.28
C ALA A 476 -25.42 -7.39 -0.25
N LEU A 477 -25.98 -8.44 -0.87
CA LEU A 477 -26.26 -8.45 -2.31
C LEU A 477 -27.24 -7.34 -2.68
N THR A 478 -28.32 -7.18 -1.91
CA THR A 478 -29.31 -6.11 -2.12
C THR A 478 -28.69 -4.72 -1.98
N ASN A 479 -27.81 -4.52 -1.00
CA ASN A 479 -27.25 -3.21 -0.72
C ASN A 479 -26.16 -2.80 -1.71
N VAL A 480 -25.33 -3.75 -2.14
CA VAL A 480 -24.11 -3.49 -2.91
C VAL A 480 -24.32 -3.66 -4.42
N ASP A 481 -25.17 -4.61 -4.82
CA ASP A 481 -25.45 -4.91 -6.22
C ASP A 481 -26.93 -5.26 -6.45
N PRO A 482 -27.86 -4.30 -6.20
CA PRO A 482 -29.30 -4.56 -6.22
C PRO A 482 -29.85 -5.09 -7.56
N ASN A 483 -29.11 -4.91 -8.65
CA ASN A 483 -29.54 -5.27 -10.00
C ASN A 483 -28.63 -6.32 -10.65
N ASP A 484 -27.68 -6.91 -9.90
CA ASP A 484 -26.72 -7.89 -10.43
C ASP A 484 -25.95 -7.35 -11.66
N VAL A 485 -25.44 -6.11 -11.55
CA VAL A 485 -24.70 -5.44 -12.63
C VAL A 485 -23.22 -5.31 -12.28
N VAL A 486 -22.90 -5.08 -11.00
CA VAL A 486 -21.53 -4.78 -10.57
C VAL A 486 -20.68 -6.05 -10.55
N VAL A 487 -21.24 -7.21 -10.17
CA VAL A 487 -20.52 -8.50 -10.25
C VAL A 487 -20.22 -8.92 -11.70
N HIS A 488 -21.03 -8.45 -12.66
CA HIS A 488 -20.86 -8.65 -14.11
C HIS A 488 -19.96 -7.62 -14.79
N SER A 489 -19.32 -6.73 -14.02
CA SER A 489 -18.38 -5.77 -14.60
C SER A 489 -17.09 -6.47 -15.11
N ASP A 490 -16.55 -5.97 -16.23
CA ASP A 490 -15.34 -6.50 -16.88
C ASP A 490 -14.12 -6.61 -15.94
N ASP A 491 -14.06 -5.79 -14.89
CA ASP A 491 -12.95 -5.79 -13.95
C ASP A 491 -13.10 -6.82 -12.81
N GLY A 492 -14.26 -7.47 -12.69
CA GLY A 492 -14.58 -8.47 -11.68
C GLY A 492 -14.40 -8.01 -10.25
N TRP A 493 -14.49 -6.71 -10.01
CA TRP A 493 -14.12 -6.13 -8.73
C TRP A 493 -14.96 -6.69 -7.59
N LEU A 494 -16.29 -6.75 -7.75
CA LEU A 494 -17.17 -7.24 -6.69
C LEU A 494 -16.96 -8.74 -6.43
N ALA A 495 -16.73 -9.53 -7.47
CA ALA A 495 -16.37 -10.94 -7.33
C ALA A 495 -15.10 -11.13 -6.47
N LYS A 496 -14.06 -10.33 -6.73
CA LYS A 496 -12.78 -10.39 -5.98
C LYS A 496 -12.88 -9.85 -4.54
N HIS A 497 -13.72 -8.85 -4.30
CA HIS A 497 -13.74 -8.10 -3.05
C HIS A 497 -14.92 -8.41 -2.13
N LEU A 498 -15.93 -9.14 -2.59
CA LEU A 498 -17.05 -9.63 -1.79
C LEU A 498 -17.21 -11.15 -1.92
N HIS A 499 -17.61 -11.66 -3.09
CA HIS A 499 -17.96 -13.07 -3.28
C HIS A 499 -16.83 -14.01 -2.88
N ARG A 500 -15.60 -13.74 -3.35
CA ARG A 500 -14.43 -14.55 -3.04
C ARG A 500 -14.24 -14.75 -1.54
N TRP A 501 -14.44 -13.71 -0.72
CA TRP A 501 -14.26 -13.80 0.73
C TRP A 501 -15.38 -14.62 1.39
N VAL A 502 -16.62 -14.46 0.92
CA VAL A 502 -17.78 -15.20 1.43
C VAL A 502 -17.69 -16.68 1.07
N VAL A 503 -17.40 -17.00 -0.20
CA VAL A 503 -17.16 -18.39 -0.65
C VAL A 503 -16.03 -19.02 0.14
N THR A 504 -14.90 -18.31 0.30
CA THR A 504 -13.77 -18.82 1.09
C THR A 504 -14.18 -19.10 2.53
N ALA A 505 -14.94 -18.21 3.17
CA ALA A 505 -15.38 -18.40 4.56
C ALA A 505 -16.31 -19.61 4.70
N TRP A 506 -17.24 -19.83 3.75
CA TRP A 506 -18.10 -21.01 3.75
C TRP A 506 -17.31 -22.31 3.57
N LEU A 507 -16.33 -22.33 2.66
CA LEU A 507 -15.43 -23.47 2.46
C LEU A 507 -14.60 -23.78 3.72
N GLU A 508 -14.11 -22.74 4.42
CA GLU A 508 -13.32 -22.90 5.65
C GLU A 508 -14.10 -23.57 6.79
N VAL A 509 -15.43 -23.45 6.81
CA VAL A 509 -16.31 -24.11 7.80
C VAL A 509 -17.04 -25.35 7.23
N GLY A 510 -16.65 -25.80 6.03
CA GLY A 510 -17.19 -27.00 5.39
C GLY A 510 -18.63 -26.88 4.86
N GLN A 511 -19.16 -25.67 4.68
CA GLN A 511 -20.49 -25.43 4.13
C GLN A 511 -20.41 -25.32 2.59
N VAL A 512 -20.23 -26.46 1.93
CA VAL A 512 -19.93 -26.54 0.49
C VAL A 512 -21.09 -26.02 -0.38
N GLU A 513 -22.33 -26.31 -0.01
CA GLU A 513 -23.52 -25.89 -0.77
C GLU A 513 -23.69 -24.36 -0.74
N LEU A 514 -23.47 -23.74 0.42
CA LEU A 514 -23.53 -22.28 0.55
C LEU A 514 -22.36 -21.58 -0.14
N ALA A 515 -21.18 -22.24 -0.16
CA ALA A 515 -20.05 -21.77 -0.94
C ALA A 515 -20.35 -21.82 -2.45
N ARG A 516 -20.92 -22.92 -2.93
CA ARG A 516 -21.36 -23.11 -4.32
C ARG A 516 -22.36 -22.04 -4.73
N GLU A 517 -23.40 -21.83 -3.93
CA GLU A 517 -24.42 -20.83 -4.24
C GLU A 517 -23.83 -19.41 -4.33
N ALA A 518 -22.96 -19.01 -3.40
CA ALA A 518 -22.31 -17.70 -3.45
C ALA A 518 -21.31 -17.57 -4.63
N PHE A 519 -20.74 -18.68 -5.09
CA PHE A 519 -19.82 -18.73 -6.22
C PHE A 519 -20.54 -18.66 -7.56
N ASP A 520 -21.71 -19.31 -7.70
CA ASP A 520 -22.46 -19.38 -8.96
C ASP A 520 -23.00 -18.01 -9.42
N ALA A 521 -23.03 -17.01 -8.53
CA ALA A 521 -23.30 -15.62 -8.87
C ALA A 521 -22.14 -14.93 -9.61
N ILE A 522 -20.96 -15.56 -9.71
CA ILE A 522 -19.80 -15.02 -10.43
C ILE A 522 -19.87 -15.47 -11.90
N PRO A 523 -19.76 -14.54 -12.88
CA PRO A 523 -19.76 -14.89 -14.30
C PRO A 523 -18.62 -15.83 -14.69
N LEU A 524 -18.90 -16.86 -15.50
CA LEU A 524 -17.92 -17.89 -15.88
C LEU A 524 -16.77 -17.36 -16.75
N ASP A 525 -17.05 -16.38 -17.61
CA ASP A 525 -16.04 -15.69 -18.41
C ASP A 525 -15.06 -14.90 -17.52
N LEU A 526 -15.58 -14.29 -16.45
CA LEU A 526 -14.79 -13.61 -15.44
C LEU A 526 -13.93 -14.59 -14.63
N VAL A 527 -14.48 -15.75 -14.25
CA VAL A 527 -13.71 -16.83 -13.61
C VAL A 527 -12.55 -17.24 -14.53
N ALA A 528 -12.83 -17.51 -15.80
CA ALA A 528 -11.80 -17.91 -16.77
C ALA A 528 -10.69 -16.85 -16.97
N ALA A 529 -11.05 -15.56 -16.91
CA ALA A 529 -10.12 -14.44 -17.10
C ALA A 529 -9.20 -14.16 -15.90
N HIS A 530 -9.57 -14.61 -14.69
CA HIS A 530 -8.85 -14.26 -13.46
C HIS A 530 -8.33 -15.48 -12.71
N GLU A 531 -7.00 -15.60 -12.62
CA GLU A 531 -6.29 -16.67 -11.88
C GLU A 531 -6.83 -16.88 -10.46
N LEU A 532 -7.03 -15.80 -9.70
CA LEU A 532 -7.54 -15.85 -8.33
C LEU A 532 -8.95 -16.46 -8.22
N LEU A 533 -9.80 -16.29 -9.24
CA LEU A 533 -11.15 -16.87 -9.25
C LEU A 533 -11.13 -18.32 -9.72
N ARG A 534 -10.24 -18.68 -10.65
CA ARG A 534 -9.99 -20.09 -11.01
C ARG A 534 -9.47 -20.89 -9.83
N ASP A 535 -8.56 -20.33 -9.04
CA ASP A 535 -8.07 -20.98 -7.82
C ASP A 535 -9.20 -21.19 -6.80
N LEU A 536 -10.14 -20.25 -6.71
CA LEU A 536 -11.32 -20.39 -5.86
C LEU A 536 -12.26 -21.48 -6.37
N GLU A 537 -12.50 -21.54 -7.69
CA GLU A 537 -13.27 -22.59 -8.35
C GLU A 537 -12.65 -23.97 -8.09
N HIS A 538 -11.33 -24.11 -8.26
CA HIS A 538 -10.63 -25.35 -7.98
C HIS A 538 -10.81 -25.81 -6.54
N ARG A 539 -10.74 -24.89 -5.57
CA ARG A 539 -10.98 -25.20 -4.15
C ARG A 539 -12.42 -25.63 -3.88
N LEU A 540 -13.38 -25.01 -4.55
CA LEU A 540 -14.80 -25.36 -4.42
C LEU A 540 -15.08 -26.75 -4.99
N LEU A 541 -14.61 -27.03 -6.22
CA LEU A 541 -14.74 -28.33 -6.86
C LEU A 541 -14.02 -29.44 -6.07
N ASP A 542 -12.86 -29.15 -5.49
CA ASP A 542 -12.15 -30.07 -4.59
C ASP A 542 -13.00 -30.41 -3.34
N ALA A 543 -13.66 -29.41 -2.76
CA ALA A 543 -14.53 -29.60 -1.60
C ALA A 543 -15.82 -30.38 -1.94
N GLU A 544 -16.39 -30.16 -3.13
CA GLU A 544 -17.54 -30.92 -3.64
C GLU A 544 -17.18 -32.38 -3.90
N GLU A 545 -16.05 -32.62 -4.57
CA GLU A 545 -15.55 -33.98 -4.79
C GLU A 545 -15.31 -34.70 -3.46
N ALA A 546 -14.67 -34.03 -2.49
CA ALA A 546 -14.46 -34.59 -1.17
C ALA A 546 -15.77 -34.91 -0.44
N ARG A 547 -16.79 -34.04 -0.55
CA ARG A 547 -18.12 -34.28 0.03
C ARG A 547 -18.80 -35.48 -0.61
N ASP A 548 -18.80 -35.56 -1.94
CA ASP A 548 -19.51 -36.59 -2.71
C ASP A 548 -18.85 -37.97 -2.55
N LEU A 549 -17.52 -37.99 -2.43
CA LEU A 549 -16.73 -39.20 -2.17
C LEU A 549 -16.65 -39.58 -0.68
N GLY A 550 -16.96 -38.64 0.22
CA GLY A 550 -16.75 -38.74 1.66
C GLY A 550 -15.31 -38.51 2.11
N GLU A 551 -14.35 -38.40 1.18
CA GLU A 551 -12.93 -38.13 1.46
C GLU A 551 -12.22 -37.62 0.19
N SER A 552 -11.23 -36.74 0.35
CA SER A 552 -10.39 -36.29 -0.77
C SER A 552 -9.28 -37.31 -1.06
N VAL A 553 -9.11 -37.68 -2.32
CA VAL A 553 -8.10 -38.65 -2.77
C VAL A 553 -6.99 -38.03 -3.62
N TYR A 554 -7.21 -36.82 -4.15
CA TYR A 554 -6.19 -36.08 -4.89
C TYR A 554 -5.64 -34.92 -4.04
N PRO A 555 -4.35 -34.58 -4.20
CA PRO A 555 -3.81 -33.37 -3.60
C PRO A 555 -4.40 -32.13 -4.28
N ALA A 556 -4.57 -31.04 -3.50
CA ALA A 556 -5.05 -29.76 -4.00
C ALA A 556 -4.19 -29.17 -5.14
N SER A 557 -2.93 -29.62 -5.29
CA SER A 557 -2.05 -29.23 -6.39
C SER A 557 -2.46 -29.79 -7.75
N ILE A 558 -3.36 -30.78 -7.79
CA ILE A 558 -3.89 -31.36 -9.02
C ILE A 558 -5.25 -30.70 -9.33
N PRO A 559 -5.37 -29.93 -10.43
CA PRO A 559 -6.62 -29.29 -10.82
C PRO A 559 -7.73 -30.33 -11.08
N PRO A 560 -8.98 -30.06 -10.69
CA PRO A 560 -10.12 -30.97 -10.94
C PRO A 560 -10.26 -31.40 -12.41
N SER A 561 -10.02 -30.49 -13.36
CA SER A 561 -10.10 -30.76 -14.80
C SER A 561 -9.10 -31.81 -15.32
N GLU A 562 -8.05 -32.10 -14.54
CA GLU A 562 -7.04 -33.08 -14.88
C GLU A 562 -7.14 -34.35 -14.01
N ARG A 563 -8.10 -34.43 -13.08
CA ARG A 563 -8.36 -35.63 -12.28
C ARG A 563 -9.13 -36.64 -13.12
N TRP A 564 -9.03 -37.92 -12.76
CA TRP A 564 -9.79 -39.02 -13.39
C TRP A 564 -9.53 -39.28 -14.88
N MET A 565 -8.66 -38.51 -15.54
CA MET A 565 -8.28 -38.70 -16.95
C MET A 565 -7.40 -39.94 -17.18
N GLY A 566 -6.71 -40.41 -16.15
CA GLY A 566 -5.80 -41.54 -16.18
C GLY A 566 -4.74 -41.44 -15.08
N PRO A 567 -3.92 -42.49 -14.90
CA PRO A 567 -2.81 -42.45 -13.97
C PRO A 567 -1.75 -41.43 -14.44
N ARG A 568 -1.20 -40.67 -13.51
CA ARG A 568 -0.13 -39.68 -13.75
C ARG A 568 1.26 -40.25 -13.62
N HIS A 569 1.37 -41.32 -12.85
CA HIS A 569 2.62 -41.83 -12.34
C HIS A 569 2.82 -43.32 -12.56
N LEU A 570 1.73 -44.06 -12.80
CA LEU A 570 1.82 -45.46 -13.21
C LEU A 570 2.16 -45.54 -14.71
N PRO A 571 3.13 -46.38 -15.10
CA PRO A 571 3.40 -46.66 -16.51
C PRO A 571 2.28 -47.54 -17.10
N ASP A 572 2.06 -47.43 -18.42
CA ASP A 572 1.06 -48.24 -19.14
C ASP A 572 1.39 -49.74 -19.14
N GLU A 573 2.67 -50.10 -18.97
CA GLU A 573 3.16 -51.47 -18.89
C GLU A 573 4.25 -51.61 -17.82
N ARG A 574 4.19 -52.69 -17.02
CA ARG A 574 5.20 -53.05 -16.02
C ARG A 574 5.48 -54.55 -16.06
N ASP A 575 6.75 -54.91 -16.18
CA ASP A 575 7.21 -56.31 -16.19
C ASP A 575 6.48 -57.22 -17.21
N GLY A 576 6.09 -56.67 -18.37
CA GLY A 576 5.38 -57.40 -19.42
C GLY A 576 3.86 -57.46 -19.25
N HIS A 577 3.31 -56.78 -18.24
CA HIS A 577 1.87 -56.71 -17.96
C HIS A 577 1.33 -55.30 -18.18
N SER A 578 0.27 -55.17 -18.98
CA SER A 578 -0.43 -53.90 -19.19
C SER A 578 -1.24 -53.51 -17.96
N LEU A 579 -1.33 -52.20 -17.68
CA LEU A 579 -2.17 -51.66 -16.62
C LEU A 579 -3.66 -51.87 -16.95
N LEU A 580 -4.36 -52.66 -16.13
CA LEU A 580 -5.78 -52.96 -16.35
C LEU A 580 -6.70 -52.00 -15.58
N ALA A 581 -6.28 -51.60 -14.38
CA ALA A 581 -6.97 -50.59 -13.59
C ALA A 581 -5.99 -49.75 -12.77
N TRP A 582 -6.42 -48.53 -12.45
CA TRP A 582 -5.68 -47.61 -11.61
C TRP A 582 -6.60 -47.04 -10.54
N TYR A 583 -6.04 -46.70 -9.38
CA TYR A 583 -6.80 -46.21 -8.23
C TYR A 583 -6.03 -45.03 -7.61
N PRO A 584 -6.51 -43.78 -7.77
CA PRO A 584 -5.91 -42.64 -7.09
C PRO A 584 -6.21 -42.73 -5.59
N GLY A 585 -5.25 -42.34 -4.77
CA GLY A 585 -5.42 -42.37 -3.32
C GLY A 585 -4.41 -41.53 -2.58
N ARG A 586 -4.53 -41.54 -1.26
CA ARG A 586 -3.60 -40.88 -0.35
C ARG A 586 -3.28 -41.74 0.87
N VAL A 587 -2.11 -41.49 1.44
CA VAL A 587 -1.72 -42.05 2.73
C VAL A 587 -2.43 -41.26 3.84
N ILE A 588 -3.13 -41.96 4.72
CA ILE A 588 -3.79 -41.37 5.90
C ILE A 588 -2.87 -41.47 7.11
N GLU A 589 -2.28 -42.64 7.33
CA GLU A 589 -1.47 -42.93 8.51
C GLU A 589 -0.41 -43.98 8.20
N GLU A 590 0.79 -43.81 8.77
CA GLU A 590 1.86 -44.80 8.77
C GLU A 590 2.00 -45.39 10.18
N GLY A 591 1.79 -46.70 10.31
CA GLY A 591 1.85 -47.43 11.57
C GLY A 591 2.85 -48.59 11.55
N ALA A 592 3.12 -49.16 12.74
CA ALA A 592 4.10 -50.23 12.90
C ALA A 592 3.74 -51.52 12.12
N SER A 593 2.46 -51.76 11.86
CA SER A 593 1.96 -52.93 11.14
C SER A 593 1.72 -52.71 9.63
N GLY A 594 1.83 -51.46 9.14
CA GLY A 594 1.53 -51.11 7.76
C GLY A 594 1.10 -49.66 7.55
N VAL A 595 0.73 -49.34 6.31
CA VAL A 595 0.31 -48.00 5.88
C VAL A 595 -1.18 -48.01 5.56
N LEU A 596 -1.97 -47.17 6.23
CA LEU A 596 -3.37 -46.97 5.92
C LEU A 596 -3.49 -46.04 4.72
N VAL A 597 -4.05 -46.56 3.63
CA VAL A 597 -4.33 -45.80 2.42
C VAL A 597 -5.82 -45.71 2.19
N VAL A 598 -6.24 -44.56 1.68
CA VAL A 598 -7.58 -44.33 1.14
C VAL A 598 -7.43 -44.13 -0.36
N PHE A 599 -8.18 -44.89 -1.14
CA PHE A 599 -8.16 -44.80 -2.60
C PHE A 599 -9.58 -44.81 -3.15
N ALA A 600 -9.79 -44.13 -4.27
CA ALA A 600 -11.04 -44.17 -4.98
C ALA A 600 -11.02 -45.20 -6.09
N VAL A 601 -12.16 -45.84 -6.32
CA VAL A 601 -12.43 -46.67 -7.49
C VAL A 601 -12.91 -45.77 -8.62
N PRO A 602 -12.12 -45.57 -9.70
CA PRO A 602 -12.56 -44.74 -10.81
C PRO A 602 -13.78 -45.35 -11.50
N HIS A 603 -14.69 -44.47 -11.92
CA HIS A 603 -15.85 -44.85 -12.70
C HIS A 603 -16.21 -43.70 -13.65
N ALA A 604 -16.75 -44.05 -14.83
CA ALA A 604 -17.14 -43.07 -15.85
C ALA A 604 -18.29 -42.17 -15.38
N ASP A 605 -19.26 -42.76 -14.68
CA ASP A 605 -20.28 -42.02 -13.92
C ASP A 605 -19.72 -41.60 -12.56
N GLU A 606 -19.64 -40.29 -12.32
CA GLU A 606 -19.08 -39.69 -11.11
C GLU A 606 -19.84 -40.11 -9.85
N ALA A 607 -21.17 -40.26 -9.95
CA ALA A 607 -22.02 -40.65 -8.84
C ALA A 607 -21.80 -42.10 -8.39
N GLN A 608 -21.05 -42.89 -9.17
CA GLN A 608 -20.67 -44.27 -8.86
C GLN A 608 -19.24 -44.41 -8.35
N ARG A 609 -18.44 -43.33 -8.35
CA ARG A 609 -17.11 -43.34 -7.73
C ARG A 609 -17.26 -43.60 -6.23
N ARG A 610 -16.41 -44.46 -5.69
CA ARG A 610 -16.45 -44.85 -4.27
C ARG A 610 -15.06 -44.82 -3.69
N VAL A 611 -14.95 -44.37 -2.45
CA VAL A 611 -13.72 -44.41 -1.68
C VAL A 611 -13.67 -45.70 -0.87
N MET A 612 -12.51 -46.33 -0.87
CA MET A 612 -12.18 -47.50 -0.07
C MET A 612 -10.94 -47.21 0.76
N SER A 613 -10.85 -47.83 1.93
CA SER A 613 -9.65 -47.81 2.77
C SER A 613 -9.05 -49.21 2.86
N ARG A 614 -7.73 -49.28 2.89
CA ARG A 614 -6.99 -50.53 3.08
C ARG A 614 -5.70 -50.26 3.84
N THR A 615 -5.39 -51.13 4.81
CA THR A 615 -4.05 -51.17 5.40
C THR A 615 -3.17 -52.06 4.53
N LEU A 616 -2.13 -51.49 3.94
CA LEU A 616 -1.10 -52.22 3.22
C LEU A 616 0.00 -52.62 4.20
N SER A 617 0.41 -53.89 4.21
CA SER A 617 1.60 -54.30 4.96
C SER A 617 2.84 -53.56 4.44
N LEU A 618 3.88 -53.42 5.26
CA LEU A 618 5.12 -52.76 4.83
C LEU A 618 5.71 -53.37 3.55
N LYS A 619 5.57 -54.69 3.37
CA LYS A 619 6.00 -55.38 2.15
C LYS A 619 5.15 -55.00 0.93
N GLU A 620 3.83 -54.96 1.06
CA GLU A 620 2.92 -54.49 -0.01
C GLU A 620 3.17 -53.02 -0.35
N TRP A 621 3.37 -52.19 0.68
CA TRP A 621 3.67 -50.77 0.53
C TRP A 621 5.01 -50.51 -0.18
N SER A 622 6.06 -51.28 0.14
CA SER A 622 7.35 -51.21 -0.56
C SER A 622 7.29 -51.73 -2.00
N ALA A 623 6.39 -52.67 -2.30
CA ALA A 623 6.23 -53.25 -3.63
C ALA A 623 5.32 -52.40 -4.56
N ALA A 624 4.41 -51.61 -3.99
CA ALA A 624 3.54 -50.69 -4.72
C ALA A 624 4.38 -49.59 -5.40
N SER A 625 4.44 -49.62 -6.74
CA SER A 625 5.17 -48.68 -7.58
C SER A 625 4.38 -47.39 -7.83
N GLY A 626 4.00 -46.69 -6.76
CA GLY A 626 3.49 -45.33 -6.90
C GLY A 626 4.65 -44.35 -6.94
N SER A 627 4.66 -43.40 -7.88
CA SER A 627 5.36 -42.13 -7.62
C SER A 627 4.75 -41.51 -6.37
N ARG A 628 5.59 -41.15 -5.42
CA ARG A 628 5.19 -40.63 -4.11
C ARG A 628 5.45 -39.13 -4.14
N ALA A 629 4.39 -38.35 -4.36
CA ALA A 629 4.46 -36.89 -4.25
C ALA A 629 3.52 -36.46 -3.12
N ALA A 630 4.09 -35.94 -2.03
CA ALA A 630 3.35 -35.29 -0.94
C ALA A 630 2.16 -36.11 -0.35
N GLY A 631 2.29 -37.44 -0.25
CA GLY A 631 1.26 -38.32 0.34
C GLY A 631 0.20 -38.83 -0.63
N PHE A 632 0.20 -38.38 -1.90
CA PHE A 632 -0.59 -38.97 -2.99
C PHE A 632 0.03 -40.27 -3.51
N ILE A 633 -0.83 -41.22 -3.88
CA ILE A 633 -0.47 -42.51 -4.47
C ILE A 633 -1.41 -42.87 -5.61
N GLU A 634 -0.90 -43.71 -6.50
CA GLU A 634 -1.71 -44.43 -7.49
C GLU A 634 -1.42 -45.92 -7.34
N ILE A 635 -2.46 -46.72 -7.22
CA ILE A 635 -2.35 -48.19 -7.14
C ILE A 635 -2.77 -48.74 -8.49
N GLY A 636 -1.93 -49.57 -9.12
CA GLY A 636 -2.23 -50.27 -10.37
C GLY A 636 -2.50 -51.75 -10.15
N SER A 637 -3.39 -52.34 -10.96
CA SER A 637 -3.62 -53.79 -11.02
C SER A 637 -3.52 -54.34 -12.43
#